data_AF-A0A0M8PBJ3-F1
#
_entry.id   AF-A0A0M8PBJ3-F1
#
_cell.length_a   1.000
_cell.length_b   1.000
_cell.length_c   1.000
_cell.angle_alpha   90.00
_cell.angle_beta   90.00
_cell.angle_gamma   90.00
#
_symmetry.space_group_name_H-M   'P 1'
#
loop_
_entity.id
_entity.type
_entity.pdbx_description
1 polymer ?
#
loop_
_entity_poly.entity_id
_entity_poly.type
_entity_poly.pdbx_seq_one_letter_code
_entity_poly.pdbx_strand_id
1 'polypeptide(L)'
;MVSTDPAGPTDRTLQRIVEQIETECAATRHTDATARPGAPQGLPGDDVQLVRRGVSAATAVTGLMLTATGRYLRLPHLPGAAAAPVLVSDYHPRIRVLVESALGTGRADLLLAVGTTALHTLTLAPASAAVEAVTRTVLLGETLAMRRAWRDFEPELAAHAAVARCPHRPDRPTEPPAGVVERYTDRAGWAGLAGAAAAGILTGRPTTAGSAALVAVPKATRTARESFAATLTRGLAAHGVLTLCPDVLRRLDRIDAIVVDPRVLCTATLAVTRLSGVPDRDRRAVWDRARTAVERGVLTAGRHPVSAVPDVPGHLPVDAQVLIGPVHDRYASAVLAAARHAGIAVVSAEDETMGSLRNGFDRLEPVGESMDTTLRDVVEKLQHGGCTVAVLTAEATQALALADVGLGVLRAGHRPPWSADVMVRDLTGAWRILHALPAARTASRRGVEIARDASALGALLMLPGVPGSGPESVTAGAAAGLWAGTSAARAALAASLPPPRSAHDWHALPVDEVCALLPAPDEVLSPAVDSGWRVRVRVRMVRGVRRVGVRPLGSAADFTRAVRTELADPLTPVLATGSAASAVLGSPLDAALVGSVLLLNAALSAAQRLRAERLLKRLLAVQDPPARRVAGPRGDRRYVGVPAAALRPGHVVEVRPGEVVPADGRIFHTDGVEVDESALTGESLPVAKQSESTPGAPLAERACMLYAGTTVLTGTAVTIVTAVGAATEARRATAMAPAPAREVGLQARLSTLTRRALPVSLGGGVLVAALGLLRGTGIRAAVTSGVAVTVAAVPEGLTLVATLAQVASARRLTKRSTLVRAPRSIEALSRVDVVCFDKTGTLSENRLRVVTVDAAPGFTRQDVLAYAARTGIPANGGAPEHATDAAIVESAHAAAVADRAAERTAHLPFRSGRAYAAALAGNHLAVKGAPETMLGAYGDDRPELRERVHALAAEGLRVIAVGQRDLNDSETGR
;
A
#
# COMPACT_ATOMS: atom_id res chain seq x y z
N MET A 1 35.66 8.95 22.20
CA MET A 1 37.05 9.43 22.03
C MET A 1 37.10 10.15 20.69
N VAL A 2 37.30 11.47 20.66
CA VAL A 2 37.36 12.24 19.41
C VAL A 2 38.82 12.20 18.94
N SER A 3 39.08 11.63 17.77
CA SER A 3 40.43 11.62 17.18
C SER A 3 40.66 12.94 16.47
N THR A 4 41.74 13.64 16.79
CA THR A 4 42.18 14.82 16.04
C THR A 4 43.25 14.42 15.02
N ASP A 5 43.22 15.09 13.87
CA ASP A 5 44.28 15.08 12.86
C ASP A 5 45.60 15.56 13.51
N PRO A 6 46.81 15.22 13.03
CA PRO A 6 48.07 15.71 13.62
C PRO A 6 48.21 17.24 13.65
N ALA A 7 47.41 17.96 12.84
CA ALA A 7 47.29 19.42 12.83
C ALA A 7 46.12 19.96 13.68
N GLY A 8 45.36 19.10 14.37
CA GLY A 8 44.19 19.45 15.16
C GLY A 8 44.50 19.90 16.59
N PRO A 9 43.47 20.38 17.34
CA PRO A 9 43.64 20.77 18.73
C PRO A 9 44.09 19.58 19.59
N THR A 10 44.97 19.84 20.58
CA THR A 10 45.35 18.80 21.55
C THR A 10 44.14 18.28 22.31
N ASP A 11 44.17 17.02 22.76
CA ASP A 11 43.07 16.39 23.54
C ASP A 11 42.58 17.27 24.70
N ARG A 12 43.49 17.95 25.41
CA ARG A 12 43.17 18.86 26.51
C ARG A 12 42.43 20.13 26.05
N THR A 13 42.75 20.65 24.87
CA THR A 13 42.07 21.79 24.29
C THR A 13 40.68 21.38 23.82
N LEU A 14 40.56 20.21 23.21
CA LEU A 14 39.28 19.67 22.76
C LEU A 14 38.34 19.39 23.95
N GLN A 15 38.84 18.78 25.03
CA GLN A 15 38.08 18.59 26.26
C GLN A 15 37.55 19.91 26.81
N ARG A 16 38.39 20.95 26.89
CA ARG A 16 37.95 22.29 27.34
C ARG A 16 36.88 22.90 26.43
N ILE A 17 37.01 22.76 25.12
CA ILE A 17 36.01 23.27 24.17
C ILE A 17 34.67 22.53 24.37
N VAL A 18 34.72 21.20 24.50
CA VAL A 18 33.52 20.39 24.73
C VAL A 18 32.88 20.75 26.07
N GLU A 19 33.67 20.86 27.14
CA GLU A 19 33.19 21.19 28.48
C GLU A 19 32.60 22.61 28.55
N GLN A 20 33.20 23.57 27.83
CA GLN A 20 32.64 24.91 27.69
C GLN A 20 31.31 24.90 26.93
N ILE A 21 31.23 24.20 25.79
CA ILE A 21 29.98 24.07 25.01
C ILE A 21 28.90 23.36 25.84
N GLU A 22 29.26 22.31 26.58
CA GLU A 22 28.35 21.59 27.47
C GLU A 22 27.84 22.48 28.59
N THR A 23 28.69 23.35 29.15
CA THR A 23 28.30 24.31 30.20
C THR A 23 27.37 25.40 29.64
N GLU A 24 27.69 25.97 28.48
CA GLU A 24 26.86 26.96 27.78
C GLU A 24 25.49 26.37 27.38
N CYS A 25 25.46 25.11 26.93
CA CYS A 25 24.24 24.38 26.62
C CYS A 25 23.48 23.89 27.87
N ALA A 26 24.15 23.61 28.98
CA ALA A 26 23.52 23.20 30.24
C ALA A 26 22.78 24.36 30.91
N ALA A 27 23.33 25.58 30.80
CA ALA A 27 22.68 26.81 31.26
C ALA A 27 21.35 27.07 30.54
N THR A 28 21.24 26.71 29.25
CA THR A 28 19.99 26.80 28.47
C THR A 28 19.01 25.65 28.76
N ARG A 29 19.47 24.48 29.23
CA ARG A 29 18.61 23.34 29.62
C ARG A 29 17.99 23.48 31.01
N HIS A 30 18.61 24.24 31.94
CA HIS A 30 18.10 24.38 33.32
C HIS A 30 16.80 25.20 33.42
N THR A 31 16.45 25.98 32.41
CA THR A 31 15.13 26.62 32.29
C THR A 31 14.03 25.68 31.79
N ASP A 32 14.38 24.52 31.21
CA ASP A 32 13.46 23.52 30.63
C ASP A 32 13.48 22.21 31.44
N ALA A 33 13.11 22.28 32.73
CA ALA A 33 13.02 21.11 33.62
C ALA A 33 11.95 20.07 33.22
N THR A 34 11.23 20.29 32.11
CA THR A 34 10.22 19.39 31.53
C THR A 34 10.67 18.86 30.16
N ALA A 35 11.92 18.40 30.04
CA ALA A 35 12.35 17.67 28.84
C ALA A 35 11.43 16.48 28.59
N ARG A 36 10.74 16.50 27.44
CA ARG A 36 9.82 15.44 27.00
C ARG A 36 10.39 14.03 27.11
N PRO A 37 9.54 13.01 27.38
CA PRO A 37 9.89 11.62 27.13
C PRO A 37 10.19 11.41 25.64
N GLY A 38 11.48 11.27 25.29
CA GLY A 38 11.95 10.96 23.94
C GLY A 38 12.93 11.95 23.30
N ALA A 39 13.39 13.00 24.02
CA ALA A 39 14.56 13.75 23.55
C ALA A 39 15.79 12.80 23.48
N PRO A 40 16.58 12.81 22.40
CA PRO A 40 17.71 11.89 22.26
C PRO A 40 18.70 12.13 23.41
N GLN A 41 18.80 11.16 24.33
CA GLN A 41 19.75 11.17 25.45
C GLN A 41 21.22 11.10 24.99
N GLY A 42 21.45 10.92 23.68
CA GLY A 42 22.74 10.86 23.01
C GLY A 42 22.52 10.52 21.53
N LEU A 43 23.44 10.92 20.66
CA LEU A 43 23.40 10.55 19.24
C LEU A 43 23.70 9.05 19.08
N PRO A 44 23.23 8.40 18.00
CA PRO A 44 23.51 6.98 17.75
C PRO A 44 24.99 6.58 17.74
N GLY A 45 25.89 7.54 17.50
CA GLY A 45 27.34 7.36 17.55
C GLY A 45 27.95 7.30 18.97
N ASP A 46 27.18 7.64 20.01
CA ASP A 46 27.66 7.74 21.39
C ASP A 46 28.04 6.37 21.97
N ASP A 47 29.30 6.25 22.41
CA ASP A 47 29.84 5.04 23.04
C ASP A 47 29.13 4.72 24.37
N VAL A 48 28.67 5.74 25.11
CA VAL A 48 27.99 5.55 26.40
C VAL A 48 26.69 4.77 26.21
N GLN A 49 25.95 5.05 25.15
CA GLN A 49 24.70 4.34 24.82
C GLN A 49 24.96 2.88 24.48
N LEU A 50 26.01 2.61 23.69
CA LEU A 50 26.39 1.25 23.33
C LEU A 50 26.87 0.46 24.55
N VAL A 51 27.74 1.05 25.37
CA VAL A 51 28.24 0.42 26.61
C VAL A 51 27.08 0.11 27.54
N ARG A 52 26.15 1.05 27.74
CA ARG A 52 24.97 0.84 28.60
C ARG A 52 24.10 -0.32 28.13
N ARG A 53 23.77 -0.38 26.84
CA ARG A 53 22.98 -1.48 26.26
C ARG A 53 23.76 -2.79 26.24
N GLY A 54 25.07 -2.72 26.03
CA GLY A 54 26.00 -3.85 26.07
C GLY A 54 26.08 -4.49 27.46
N VAL A 55 26.27 -3.67 28.49
CA VAL A 55 26.27 -4.10 29.90
C VAL A 55 24.91 -4.69 30.26
N SER A 56 23.80 -4.05 29.90
CA SER A 56 22.46 -4.60 30.16
C SER A 56 22.25 -5.99 29.52
N ALA A 57 22.70 -6.19 28.28
CA ALA A 57 22.60 -7.48 27.61
C ALA A 57 23.54 -8.53 28.20
N ALA A 58 24.79 -8.16 28.50
CA ALA A 58 25.77 -9.05 29.14
C ALA A 58 25.28 -9.49 30.51
N THR A 59 24.78 -8.56 31.33
CA THR A 59 24.18 -8.86 32.64
C THR A 59 23.01 -9.84 32.48
N ALA A 60 22.10 -9.62 31.53
CA ALA A 60 20.96 -10.51 31.30
C ALA A 60 21.38 -11.93 30.86
N VAL A 61 22.37 -12.05 29.97
CA VAL A 61 22.90 -13.36 29.52
C VAL A 61 23.62 -14.09 30.65
N THR A 62 24.45 -13.38 31.42
CA THR A 62 25.12 -13.94 32.60
C THR A 62 24.09 -14.37 33.65
N GLY A 63 23.07 -13.55 33.90
CA GLY A 63 21.96 -13.88 34.77
C GLY A 63 21.24 -15.16 34.33
N LEU A 64 20.99 -15.35 33.03
CA LEU A 64 20.42 -16.59 32.48
C LEU A 64 21.33 -17.80 32.75
N MET A 65 22.64 -17.67 32.53
CA MET A 65 23.59 -18.75 32.80
C MET A 65 23.65 -19.11 34.29
N LEU A 66 23.70 -18.10 35.16
CA LEU A 66 23.66 -18.29 36.62
C LEU A 66 22.35 -18.93 37.07
N THR A 67 21.23 -18.50 36.49
CA THR A 67 19.90 -19.06 36.76
C THR A 67 19.81 -20.53 36.38
N ALA A 68 20.28 -20.88 35.17
CA ALA A 68 20.29 -22.25 34.68
C ALA A 68 21.21 -23.14 35.53
N THR A 69 22.39 -22.63 35.89
CA THR A 69 23.38 -23.32 36.73
C THR A 69 22.85 -23.52 38.15
N GLY A 70 22.29 -22.48 38.77
CA GLY A 70 21.72 -22.57 40.11
C GLY A 70 20.52 -23.51 40.19
N ARG A 71 19.70 -23.57 39.14
CA ARG A 71 18.60 -24.54 39.03
C ARG A 71 19.11 -25.96 38.84
N TYR A 72 20.16 -26.16 38.03
CA TYR A 72 20.83 -27.44 37.85
C TYR A 72 21.46 -27.95 39.16
N LEU A 73 22.11 -27.06 39.90
CA LEU A 73 22.74 -27.33 41.20
C LEU A 73 21.76 -27.35 42.39
N ARG A 74 20.46 -27.11 42.15
CA ARG A 74 19.40 -27.08 43.18
C ARG A 74 19.69 -26.12 44.35
N LEU A 75 20.25 -24.95 44.06
CA LEU A 75 20.52 -23.93 45.07
C LEU A 75 19.22 -23.42 45.72
N PRO A 76 19.28 -22.91 46.97
CA PRO A 76 18.15 -22.23 47.60
C PRO A 76 17.74 -21.00 46.77
N HIS A 77 16.43 -20.75 46.67
CA HIS A 77 15.87 -19.66 45.86
C HIS A 77 14.90 -18.80 46.65
N LEU A 78 14.81 -17.53 46.28
CA LEU A 78 13.83 -16.61 46.84
C LEU A 78 12.41 -16.95 46.33
N PRO A 79 11.36 -16.71 47.15
CA PRO A 79 9.98 -16.83 46.70
C PRO A 79 9.75 -15.92 45.49
N GLY A 80 9.10 -16.45 44.45
CA GLY A 80 8.82 -15.69 43.22
C GLY A 80 8.06 -14.37 43.46
N ALA A 81 7.28 -14.28 44.53
CA ALA A 81 6.57 -13.07 44.95
C ALA A 81 7.48 -11.89 45.31
N ALA A 82 8.73 -12.14 45.71
CA ALA A 82 9.72 -11.09 45.98
C ALA A 82 10.02 -10.25 44.73
N ALA A 83 9.65 -10.75 43.54
CA ALA A 83 9.84 -10.07 42.27
C ALA A 83 8.80 -8.99 41.95
N ALA A 84 7.68 -8.97 42.67
CA ALA A 84 6.56 -8.09 42.38
C ALA A 84 6.91 -6.59 42.40
N PRO A 85 7.62 -6.04 43.41
CA PRO A 85 7.84 -4.59 43.48
C PRO A 85 8.67 -4.07 42.30
N VAL A 86 9.73 -4.78 41.91
CA VAL A 86 10.63 -4.39 40.82
C VAL A 86 9.93 -4.51 39.47
N LEU A 87 9.22 -5.62 39.22
CA LEU A 87 8.52 -5.84 37.95
C LEU A 87 7.28 -4.96 37.81
N VAL A 88 6.56 -4.67 38.89
CA VAL A 88 5.46 -3.70 38.85
C VAL A 88 6.02 -2.30 38.58
N SER A 89 7.16 -1.94 39.16
CA SER A 89 7.81 -0.65 38.90
C SER A 89 8.25 -0.49 37.44
N ASP A 90 8.80 -1.55 36.82
CA ASP A 90 9.28 -1.49 35.44
C ASP A 90 8.15 -1.44 34.39
N TYR A 91 7.00 -2.06 34.68
CA TYR A 91 5.89 -2.19 33.72
C TYR A 91 4.70 -1.26 34.00
N HIS A 92 4.57 -0.69 35.20
CA HIS A 92 3.50 0.25 35.52
C HIS A 92 3.91 1.68 35.12
N PRO A 93 3.21 2.31 34.16
CA PRO A 93 3.66 3.56 33.54
C PRO A 93 3.85 4.70 34.56
N ARG A 94 2.94 4.85 35.52
CA ARG A 94 3.04 5.91 36.55
C ARG A 94 4.23 5.74 37.50
N ILE A 95 4.56 4.50 37.88
CA ILE A 95 5.67 4.24 38.81
C ILE A 95 6.98 4.43 38.06
N ARG A 96 7.03 3.96 36.82
CA ARG A 96 8.17 4.16 35.94
C ARG A 96 8.48 5.65 35.73
N VAL A 97 7.47 6.49 35.48
CA VAL A 97 7.67 7.94 35.34
C VAL A 97 8.30 8.56 36.60
N LEU A 98 7.91 8.11 37.79
CA LEU A 98 8.52 8.57 39.05
C LEU A 98 10.00 8.14 39.18
N VAL A 99 10.33 6.93 38.74
CA VAL A 99 11.73 6.45 38.73
C VAL A 99 12.55 7.22 37.70
N GLU A 100 11.97 7.46 36.52
CA GLU A 100 12.61 8.20 35.43
C GLU A 100 12.81 9.68 35.78
N SER A 101 11.88 10.32 36.49
CA SER A 101 12.02 11.71 36.94
C SER A 101 13.09 11.89 38.01
N ALA A 102 13.29 10.88 38.88
CA ALA A 102 14.30 10.94 39.94
C ALA A 102 15.73 10.66 39.44
N LEU A 103 15.89 9.70 38.53
CA LEU A 103 17.22 9.17 38.15
C LEU A 103 17.63 9.56 36.73
N GLY A 104 16.72 10.10 35.94
CA GLY A 104 16.84 10.22 34.49
C GLY A 104 16.51 8.90 33.80
N THR A 105 15.81 9.01 32.67
CA THR A 105 15.33 7.91 31.81
C THR A 105 16.39 6.85 31.50
N GLY A 106 17.61 7.28 31.16
CA GLY A 106 18.71 6.39 30.82
C GLY A 106 19.26 5.53 31.97
N ARG A 107 19.38 6.12 33.17
CA ARG A 107 19.88 5.42 34.37
C ARG A 107 18.78 4.55 34.98
N ALA A 108 17.54 5.04 34.97
CA ALA A 108 16.37 4.27 35.36
C ALA A 108 16.26 2.96 34.55
N ASP A 109 16.44 3.02 33.22
CA ASP A 109 16.42 1.84 32.34
C ASP A 109 17.49 0.78 32.71
N LEU A 110 18.72 1.23 33.03
CA LEU A 110 19.81 0.32 33.44
C LEU A 110 19.55 -0.27 34.82
N LEU A 111 19.12 0.55 35.78
CA LEU A 111 18.80 0.10 37.14
C LEU A 111 17.67 -0.93 37.15
N LEU A 112 16.59 -0.67 36.40
CA LEU A 112 15.49 -1.61 36.26
C LEU A 112 15.92 -2.89 35.54
N ALA A 113 16.79 -2.81 34.53
CA ALA A 113 17.33 -3.98 33.83
C ALA A 113 18.19 -4.87 34.74
N VAL A 114 19.12 -4.26 35.48
CA VAL A 114 20.00 -4.96 36.43
C VAL A 114 19.17 -5.55 37.57
N GLY A 115 18.25 -4.78 38.14
CA GLY A 115 17.35 -5.23 39.19
C GLY A 115 16.48 -6.41 38.76
N THR A 116 15.88 -6.34 37.56
CA THR A 116 15.08 -7.43 37.00
C THR A 116 15.90 -8.69 36.77
N THR A 117 17.15 -8.55 36.29
CA THR A 117 18.05 -9.68 36.05
C THR A 117 18.50 -10.35 37.34
N ALA A 118 18.93 -9.55 38.33
CA ALA A 118 19.33 -10.06 39.64
C ALA A 118 18.19 -10.85 40.29
N LEU A 119 16.98 -10.31 40.18
CA LEU A 119 15.77 -10.93 40.71
C LEU A 119 15.42 -12.25 40.01
N HIS A 120 15.52 -12.33 38.68
CA HIS A 120 15.35 -13.60 37.96
C HIS A 120 16.41 -14.66 38.33
N THR A 121 17.62 -14.20 38.66
CA THR A 121 18.72 -15.06 39.13
C THR A 121 18.45 -15.58 40.53
N LEU A 122 18.07 -14.72 41.47
CA LEU A 122 17.75 -15.10 42.85
C LEU A 122 16.48 -15.97 42.97
N THR A 123 15.54 -15.80 42.05
CA THR A 123 14.31 -16.64 41.99
C THR A 123 14.49 -17.92 41.18
N LEU A 124 15.69 -18.17 40.61
CA LEU A 124 16.00 -19.31 39.74
C LEU A 124 14.94 -19.55 38.64
N ALA A 125 14.53 -18.48 37.96
CA ALA A 125 13.45 -18.47 36.96
C ALA A 125 14.00 -18.45 35.50
N PRO A 126 14.40 -19.59 34.91
CA PRO A 126 15.13 -19.64 33.64
C PRO A 126 14.31 -19.12 32.45
N ALA A 127 12.99 -19.37 32.42
CA ALA A 127 12.13 -18.89 31.34
C ALA A 127 12.09 -17.35 31.30
N SER A 128 11.93 -16.70 32.46
CA SER A 128 11.95 -15.24 32.58
C SER A 128 13.31 -14.66 32.22
N ALA A 129 14.39 -15.26 32.73
CA ALA A 129 15.75 -14.84 32.42
C ALA A 129 16.05 -14.96 30.92
N ALA A 130 15.53 -15.99 30.24
CA ALA A 130 15.70 -16.19 28.81
C ALA A 130 14.97 -15.12 27.99
N VAL A 131 13.72 -14.80 28.35
CA VAL A 131 12.96 -13.71 27.71
C VAL A 131 13.65 -12.37 27.89
N GLU A 132 14.16 -12.08 29.10
CA GLU A 132 14.89 -10.85 29.38
C GLU A 132 16.19 -10.78 28.58
N ALA A 133 16.99 -11.84 28.56
CA ALA A 133 18.23 -11.92 27.78
C ALA A 133 17.97 -11.67 26.29
N VAL A 134 16.99 -12.36 25.70
CA VAL A 134 16.61 -12.15 24.29
C VAL A 134 16.17 -10.72 24.03
N THR A 135 15.35 -10.14 24.90
CA THR A 135 14.89 -8.75 24.77
C THR A 135 16.07 -7.78 24.78
N ARG A 136 17.00 -7.92 25.74
CA ARG A 136 18.18 -7.05 25.83
C ARG A 136 19.14 -7.24 24.67
N THR A 137 19.32 -8.47 24.17
CA THR A 137 20.12 -8.72 22.96
C THR A 137 19.51 -8.07 21.73
N VAL A 138 18.17 -8.09 21.58
CA VAL A 138 17.49 -7.42 20.47
C VAL A 138 17.69 -5.90 20.52
N LEU A 139 17.60 -5.30 21.71
CA LEU A 139 17.85 -3.86 21.91
C LEU A 139 19.32 -3.47 21.69
N LEU A 140 20.27 -4.30 22.11
CA LEU A 140 21.68 -4.10 21.78
C LEU A 140 21.91 -4.15 20.26
N GLY A 141 21.24 -5.08 19.57
CA GLY A 141 21.26 -5.17 18.11
C GLY A 141 20.73 -3.91 17.43
N GLU A 142 19.68 -3.29 17.97
CA GLU A 142 19.16 -1.99 17.51
C GLU A 142 20.23 -0.91 17.61
N THR A 143 20.86 -0.74 18.79
CA THR A 143 21.93 0.26 18.99
C THR A 143 23.13 0.03 18.08
N LEU A 144 23.55 -1.22 17.90
CA LEU A 144 24.65 -1.56 16.98
C LEU A 144 24.31 -1.25 15.52
N ALA A 145 23.06 -1.43 15.09
CA ALA A 145 22.64 -1.11 13.73
C ALA A 145 22.53 0.41 13.52
N MET A 146 21.98 1.14 14.48
CA MET A 146 21.92 2.60 14.45
C MET A 146 23.34 3.21 14.40
N ARG A 147 24.29 2.66 15.17
CA ARG A 147 25.69 3.11 15.12
C ARG A 147 26.36 2.86 13.77
N ARG A 148 26.05 1.74 13.10
CA ARG A 148 26.54 1.48 11.73
C ARG A 148 25.95 2.48 10.75
N ALA A 149 24.63 2.67 10.78
CA ALA A 149 23.97 3.67 9.94
C ALA A 149 24.52 5.08 10.20
N TRP A 150 24.82 5.43 11.45
CA TRP A 150 25.46 6.71 11.79
C TRP A 150 26.81 6.86 11.11
N ARG A 151 27.69 5.86 11.20
CA ARG A 151 29.00 5.87 10.53
C ARG A 151 28.88 6.01 9.00
N ASP A 152 27.85 5.42 8.41
CA ASP A 152 27.61 5.51 6.97
C ASP A 152 27.14 6.92 6.55
N PHE A 153 26.46 7.65 7.44
CA PHE A 153 25.94 9.01 7.21
C PHE A 153 26.91 10.11 7.68
N GLU A 154 27.78 9.79 8.64
CA GLU A 154 28.68 10.72 9.30
C GLU A 154 29.49 11.60 8.34
N PRO A 155 30.08 11.08 7.23
CA PRO A 155 30.84 11.93 6.31
C PRO A 155 30.01 13.05 5.66
N GLU A 156 28.77 12.75 5.28
CA GLU A 156 27.85 13.71 4.63
C GLU A 156 27.28 14.72 5.65
N LEU A 157 26.99 14.25 6.86
CA LEU A 157 26.49 15.08 7.95
C LEU A 157 27.58 15.99 8.52
N ALA A 158 28.81 15.50 8.67
CA ALA A 158 29.95 16.24 9.21
C ALA A 158 30.31 17.47 8.36
N ALA A 159 30.16 17.37 7.03
CA ALA A 159 30.36 18.49 6.11
C ALA A 159 29.45 19.70 6.44
N HIS A 160 28.32 19.46 7.11
CA HIS A 160 27.33 20.47 7.47
C HIS A 160 27.25 20.74 8.98
N ALA A 161 28.20 20.22 9.76
CA ALA A 161 28.19 20.30 11.22
C ALA A 161 28.23 21.74 11.76
N ALA A 162 28.96 22.64 11.08
CA ALA A 162 29.06 24.05 11.47
C ALA A 162 27.73 24.84 11.38
N VAL A 163 26.73 24.29 10.66
CA VAL A 163 25.43 24.93 10.39
C VAL A 163 24.30 24.27 11.18
N ALA A 164 24.62 23.32 12.07
CA ALA A 164 23.65 22.57 12.87
C ALA A 164 23.04 23.42 14.00
N ARG A 165 22.16 24.37 13.66
CA ARG A 165 21.24 24.97 14.63
C ARG A 165 19.94 24.18 14.59
N CYS A 166 19.73 23.31 15.58
CA CYS A 166 18.44 22.69 15.78
C CYS A 166 17.50 23.73 16.41
N PRO A 167 16.38 24.11 15.76
CA PRO A 167 15.36 24.90 16.43
C PRO A 167 14.88 24.18 17.69
N HIS A 168 14.54 24.96 18.71
CA HIS A 168 13.90 24.46 19.92
C HIS A 168 12.64 23.67 19.54
N ARG A 169 12.47 22.46 20.10
CA ARG A 169 11.28 21.63 19.83
C ARG A 169 10.14 22.15 20.70
N PRO A 170 9.11 22.80 20.12
CA PRO A 170 8.00 23.32 20.90
C PRO A 170 7.21 22.19 21.58
N ASP A 171 6.57 22.53 22.69
CA ASP A 171 5.58 21.65 23.29
C ASP A 171 4.38 21.47 22.34
N ARG A 172 3.81 20.28 22.42
CA ARG A 172 2.66 19.85 21.61
C ARG A 172 1.46 20.48 22.29
N PRO A 173 0.53 21.06 21.52
CA PRO A 173 -0.60 21.78 22.10
C PRO A 173 -1.50 20.91 23.01
N THR A 174 -1.60 19.62 22.70
CA THR A 174 -2.48 18.66 23.39
C THR A 174 -1.72 17.40 23.77
N GLU A 175 -2.19 16.67 24.79
CA GLU A 175 -1.61 15.36 25.08
C GLU A 175 -1.86 14.37 23.93
N PRO A 176 -0.87 13.50 23.59
CA PRO A 176 -1.04 12.50 22.55
C PRO A 176 -2.13 11.49 22.90
N PRO A 177 -3.04 11.14 21.97
CA PRO A 177 -4.11 10.19 22.24
C PRO A 177 -3.55 8.81 22.62
N ALA A 178 -4.04 8.22 23.70
CA ALA A 178 -3.57 6.93 24.18
C ALA A 178 -3.81 5.81 23.13
N GLY A 179 -2.76 5.08 22.79
CA GLY A 179 -2.82 3.93 21.88
C GLY A 179 -3.52 2.73 22.51
N VAL A 180 -3.63 1.64 21.74
CA VAL A 180 -4.27 0.40 22.22
C VAL A 180 -3.49 -0.23 23.37
N VAL A 181 -2.16 -0.12 23.36
CA VAL A 181 -1.27 -0.65 24.40
C VAL A 181 -1.40 0.17 25.67
N GLU A 182 -1.37 1.50 25.56
CA GLU A 182 -1.47 2.41 26.71
C GLU A 182 -2.81 2.22 27.42
N ARG A 183 -3.93 2.27 26.68
CA ARG A 183 -5.27 2.07 27.24
C ARG A 183 -5.44 0.72 27.94
N TYR A 184 -4.83 -0.34 27.41
CA TYR A 184 -4.87 -1.64 28.04
C TYR A 184 -3.98 -1.68 29.30
N THR A 185 -2.76 -1.18 29.21
CA THR A 185 -1.77 -1.20 30.31
C THR A 185 -2.28 -0.39 31.51
N ASP A 186 -2.91 0.76 31.28
CA ASP A 186 -3.51 1.56 32.35
C ASP A 186 -4.65 0.82 33.07
N ARG A 187 -5.53 0.15 32.30
CA ARG A 187 -6.63 -0.64 32.87
C ARG A 187 -6.13 -1.89 33.58
N ALA A 188 -5.19 -2.61 32.97
CA ALA A 188 -4.62 -3.84 33.51
C ALA A 188 -3.79 -3.58 34.77
N GLY A 189 -3.08 -2.44 34.85
CA GLY A 189 -2.33 -2.04 36.04
C GLY A 189 -3.23 -1.88 37.26
N TRP A 190 -4.33 -1.13 37.13
CA TRP A 190 -5.31 -0.94 38.21
C TRP A 190 -6.05 -2.22 38.58
N ALA A 191 -6.54 -2.96 37.58
CA ALA A 191 -7.21 -4.25 37.81
C ALA A 191 -6.27 -5.26 38.49
N GLY A 192 -4.99 -5.24 38.12
CA GLY A 192 -3.95 -6.09 38.69
C GLY A 192 -3.64 -5.78 40.15
N LEU A 193 -3.47 -4.51 40.49
CA LEU A 193 -3.24 -4.08 41.88
C LEU A 193 -4.44 -4.42 42.76
N ALA A 194 -5.66 -4.17 42.28
CA ALA A 194 -6.89 -4.53 43.00
C ALA A 194 -7.00 -6.05 43.19
N GLY A 195 -6.73 -6.84 42.15
CA GLY A 195 -6.73 -8.31 42.22
C GLY A 195 -5.67 -8.86 43.17
N ALA A 196 -4.47 -8.27 43.17
CA ALA A 196 -3.39 -8.64 44.08
C ALA A 196 -3.73 -8.33 45.54
N ALA A 197 -4.30 -7.16 45.82
CA ALA A 197 -4.76 -6.79 47.16
C ALA A 197 -5.87 -7.74 47.65
N ALA A 198 -6.87 -8.02 46.81
CA ALA A 198 -7.95 -8.95 47.13
C ALA A 198 -7.43 -10.37 47.41
N ALA A 199 -6.50 -10.89 46.58
CA ALA A 199 -5.89 -12.19 46.79
C ALA A 199 -5.07 -12.25 48.10
N GLY A 200 -4.37 -11.17 48.45
CA GLY A 200 -3.66 -11.03 49.71
C GLY A 200 -4.60 -11.07 50.92
N ILE A 201 -5.70 -10.31 50.88
CA ILE A 201 -6.70 -10.25 51.95
C ILE A 201 -7.39 -11.61 52.12
N LEU A 202 -7.84 -12.22 51.02
CA LEU A 202 -8.58 -13.49 51.05
C LEU A 202 -7.73 -14.68 51.52
N THR A 203 -6.44 -14.70 51.18
CA THR A 203 -5.57 -15.83 51.52
C THR A 203 -4.69 -15.60 52.75
N GLY A 204 -4.62 -14.37 53.26
CA GLY A 204 -3.76 -13.98 54.37
C GLY A 204 -2.26 -14.12 54.08
N ARG A 205 -1.85 -14.28 52.82
CA ARG A 205 -0.46 -14.58 52.43
C ARG A 205 0.10 -13.51 51.48
N PRO A 206 1.20 -12.83 51.85
CA PRO A 206 1.82 -11.81 50.98
C PRO A 206 2.42 -12.42 49.71
N THR A 207 2.79 -13.70 49.73
CA THR A 207 3.30 -14.42 48.56
C THR A 207 2.25 -14.61 47.48
N THR A 208 0.98 -14.83 47.85
CA THR A 208 -0.14 -14.90 46.91
C THR A 208 -0.41 -13.53 46.29
N ALA A 209 -0.39 -12.46 47.09
CA ALA A 209 -0.55 -11.10 46.60
C ALA A 209 0.54 -10.71 45.59
N GLY A 210 1.81 -11.01 45.90
CA GLY A 210 2.92 -10.75 44.98
C GLY A 210 2.82 -11.56 43.68
N SER A 211 2.40 -12.83 43.74
CA SER A 211 2.19 -13.65 42.54
C SER A 211 1.05 -13.12 41.67
N ALA A 212 -0.04 -12.66 42.29
CA ALA A 212 -1.17 -12.06 41.59
C ALA A 212 -0.80 -10.74 40.91
N ALA A 213 0.03 -9.91 41.59
CA ALA A 213 0.58 -8.71 41.00
C ALA A 213 1.43 -9.02 39.75
N LEU A 214 2.26 -10.07 39.80
CA LEU A 214 3.08 -10.51 38.67
C LEU A 214 2.26 -11.04 37.50
N VAL A 215 1.16 -11.74 37.77
CA VAL A 215 0.23 -12.26 36.74
C VAL A 215 -0.46 -11.12 35.99
N ALA A 216 -0.72 -10.00 36.66
CA ALA A 216 -1.37 -8.85 36.04
C ALA A 216 -0.42 -7.96 35.22
N VAL A 217 0.89 -8.18 35.29
CA VAL A 217 1.86 -7.40 34.51
C VAL A 217 1.71 -7.71 33.01
N PRO A 218 1.44 -6.71 32.15
CA PRO A 218 1.17 -6.94 30.73
C PRO A 218 2.46 -7.13 29.92
N LYS A 219 3.30 -8.12 30.26
CA LYS A 219 4.64 -8.27 29.67
C LYS A 219 4.63 -8.44 28.13
N ALA A 220 3.59 -9.07 27.58
CA ALA A 220 3.49 -9.32 26.15
C ALA A 220 3.27 -8.04 25.32
N THR A 221 2.63 -7.00 25.86
CA THR A 221 2.42 -5.75 25.12
C THR A 221 3.74 -5.05 24.85
N ARG A 222 4.58 -4.94 25.90
CA ARG A 222 5.90 -4.32 25.83
C ARG A 222 6.84 -5.13 24.93
N THR A 223 6.95 -6.44 25.16
CA THR A 223 7.87 -7.29 24.38
C THR A 223 7.51 -7.36 22.89
N ALA A 224 6.21 -7.40 22.54
CA ALA A 224 5.78 -7.32 21.14
C ALA A 224 6.19 -6.01 20.49
N ARG A 225 5.93 -4.87 21.15
CA ARG A 225 6.25 -3.54 20.63
C ARG A 225 7.76 -3.30 20.53
N GLU A 226 8.51 -3.60 21.58
CA GLU A 226 9.97 -3.44 21.63
C GLU A 226 10.66 -4.29 20.56
N SER A 227 10.28 -5.56 20.44
CA SER A 227 10.90 -6.46 19.47
C SER A 227 10.53 -6.14 18.02
N PHE A 228 9.32 -5.63 17.78
CA PHE A 228 8.92 -5.08 16.49
C PHE A 228 9.77 -3.87 16.14
N ALA A 229 9.79 -2.84 17.00
CA ALA A 229 10.52 -1.60 16.76
C ALA A 229 12.01 -1.86 16.55
N ALA A 230 12.66 -2.56 17.48
CA ALA A 230 14.09 -2.87 17.38
C ALA A 230 14.45 -3.72 16.14
N THR A 231 13.57 -4.63 15.71
CA THR A 231 13.81 -5.40 14.49
C THR A 231 13.59 -4.55 13.23
N LEU A 232 12.60 -3.66 13.26
CA LEU A 232 12.36 -2.69 12.20
C LEU A 232 13.55 -1.73 12.07
N THR A 233 14.03 -1.13 13.16
CA THR A 233 15.21 -0.24 13.19
C THR A 233 16.43 -0.90 12.55
N ARG A 234 16.73 -2.14 12.94
CA ARG A 234 17.84 -2.91 12.35
C ARG A 234 17.68 -3.13 10.85
N GLY A 235 16.47 -3.45 10.40
CA GLY A 235 16.18 -3.64 8.99
C GLY A 235 16.24 -2.34 8.20
N LEU A 236 15.72 -1.24 8.76
CA LEU A 236 15.77 0.09 8.16
C LEU A 236 17.21 0.60 8.01
N ALA A 237 18.05 0.39 9.03
CA ALA A 237 19.49 0.70 8.98
C ALA A 237 20.19 -0.02 7.80
N ALA A 238 19.85 -1.30 7.56
CA ALA A 238 20.38 -2.05 6.41
C ALA A 238 19.90 -1.52 5.04
N HIS A 239 18.87 -0.68 5.01
CA HIS A 239 18.33 -0.02 3.83
C HIS A 239 18.66 1.49 3.78
N GLY A 240 19.72 1.92 4.48
CA GLY A 240 20.19 3.31 4.40
C GLY A 240 19.26 4.32 5.08
N VAL A 241 18.58 3.92 6.16
CA VAL A 241 17.78 4.81 7.02
C VAL A 241 18.49 5.00 8.36
N LEU A 242 18.71 6.25 8.74
CA LEU A 242 19.31 6.61 10.02
C LEU A 242 18.24 6.99 11.03
N THR A 243 18.06 6.18 12.06
CA THR A 243 17.17 6.50 13.18
C THR A 243 17.97 7.26 14.24
N LEU A 244 17.60 8.51 14.50
CA LEU A 244 18.18 9.33 15.57
C LEU A 244 17.47 9.08 16.90
N CYS A 245 16.13 9.02 16.86
CA CYS A 245 15.28 8.78 18.03
C CYS A 245 14.55 7.44 17.89
N PRO A 246 15.03 6.33 18.48
CA PRO A 246 14.42 5.00 18.31
C PRO A 246 13.01 4.89 18.92
N ASP A 247 12.64 5.80 19.84
CA ASP A 247 11.32 5.80 20.47
C ASP A 247 10.18 6.13 19.50
N VAL A 248 10.45 6.85 18.40
CA VAL A 248 9.40 7.16 17.41
C VAL A 248 8.93 5.92 16.67
N LEU A 249 9.80 4.93 16.50
CA LEU A 249 9.44 3.65 15.87
C LEU A 249 8.53 2.80 16.76
N ARG A 250 8.50 3.08 18.08
CA ARG A 250 7.55 2.48 19.04
C ARG A 250 6.18 3.17 19.01
N ARG A 251 6.03 4.28 18.28
CA ARG A 251 4.78 5.06 18.14
C ARG A 251 4.11 4.89 16.76
N LEU A 252 4.69 4.10 15.85
CA LEU A 252 4.16 3.92 14.50
C LEU A 252 2.72 3.38 14.46
N ASP A 253 2.31 2.63 15.48
CA ASP A 253 0.95 2.10 15.58
C ASP A 253 -0.11 3.18 15.84
N ARG A 254 0.31 4.38 16.25
CA ARG A 254 -0.55 5.49 16.66
C ARG A 254 -0.66 6.60 15.61
N ILE A 255 0.15 6.59 14.56
CA ILE A 255 0.11 7.63 13.51
C ILE A 255 -1.28 7.64 12.88
N ASP A 256 -1.93 8.81 12.87
CA ASP A 256 -3.27 9.03 12.32
C ASP A 256 -3.22 9.80 11.00
N ALA A 257 -2.26 10.72 10.88
CA ALA A 257 -2.06 11.56 9.71
C ALA A 257 -0.57 11.71 9.38
N ILE A 258 -0.28 11.89 8.09
CA ILE A 258 1.03 12.31 7.60
C ILE A 258 0.89 13.64 6.85
N VAL A 259 1.71 14.61 7.23
CA VAL A 259 1.91 15.86 6.51
C VAL A 259 3.13 15.70 5.62
N VAL A 260 2.94 15.77 4.31
CA VAL A 260 4.01 15.61 3.32
C VAL A 260 4.34 16.98 2.73
N ASP A 261 5.60 17.38 2.78
CA ASP A 261 6.10 18.53 2.04
C ASP A 261 6.10 18.21 0.54
N PRO A 262 5.37 18.96 -0.30
CA PRO A 262 5.29 18.67 -1.73
C PRO A 262 6.66 18.70 -2.41
N ARG A 263 7.57 19.56 -1.93
CA ARG A 263 8.92 19.67 -2.50
C ARG A 263 9.63 18.33 -2.43
N VAL A 264 9.45 17.57 -1.35
CA VAL A 264 10.14 16.28 -1.11
C VAL A 264 9.77 15.19 -2.12
N LEU A 265 8.62 15.34 -2.77
CA LEU A 265 8.13 14.42 -3.80
C LEU A 265 8.75 14.69 -5.17
N CYS A 266 9.58 15.72 -5.27
CA CYS A 266 10.23 16.14 -6.51
C CYS A 266 11.75 15.98 -6.42
N THR A 267 12.40 15.88 -7.56
CA THR A 267 13.85 15.89 -7.73
C THR A 267 14.34 17.32 -7.96
N ALA A 268 15.65 17.55 -7.91
CA ALA A 268 16.23 18.85 -8.26
C ALA A 268 16.22 19.14 -9.78
N THR A 269 15.92 18.13 -10.60
CA THR A 269 15.89 18.27 -12.06
C THR A 269 14.64 19.00 -12.50
N LEU A 270 14.82 20.07 -13.27
CA LEU A 270 13.72 20.84 -13.86
C LEU A 270 13.32 20.24 -15.22
N ALA A 271 12.03 20.26 -15.50
CA ALA A 271 11.47 19.90 -16.79
C ALA A 271 10.28 20.80 -17.13
N VAL A 272 9.90 20.80 -18.41
CA VAL A 272 8.65 21.41 -18.84
C VAL A 272 7.50 20.56 -18.33
N THR A 273 6.61 21.13 -17.52
CA THR A 273 5.52 20.39 -16.86
C THR A 273 4.19 20.58 -17.57
N ARG A 274 3.93 21.79 -18.10
CA ARG A 274 2.66 22.14 -18.74
C ARG A 274 2.84 23.26 -19.75
N LEU A 275 2.08 23.18 -20.85
CA LEU A 275 1.84 24.29 -21.77
C LEU A 275 0.41 24.78 -21.62
N SER A 276 0.21 26.09 -21.57
CA SER A 276 -1.12 26.72 -21.49
C SER A 276 -1.25 27.72 -22.63
N GLY A 277 -2.41 27.76 -23.30
CA GLY A 277 -2.68 28.73 -24.38
C GLY A 277 -1.92 28.49 -25.70
N VAL A 278 -1.23 27.35 -25.86
CA VAL A 278 -0.52 26.99 -27.10
C VAL A 278 -1.42 26.13 -28.00
N PRO A 279 -1.67 26.52 -29.27
CA PRO A 279 -2.42 25.72 -30.23
C PRO A 279 -1.76 24.36 -30.54
N ASP A 280 -2.55 23.31 -30.76
CA ASP A 280 -2.07 21.93 -30.93
C ASP A 280 -0.98 21.77 -32.01
N ARG A 281 -1.11 22.49 -33.13
CA ARG A 281 -0.15 22.48 -34.23
C ARG A 281 1.27 22.93 -33.81
N ASP A 282 1.35 23.84 -32.84
CA ASP A 282 2.60 24.49 -32.42
C ASP A 282 3.15 23.89 -31.11
N ARG A 283 2.34 23.11 -30.37
CA ARG A 283 2.68 22.54 -29.04
C ARG A 283 4.01 21.78 -29.05
N ARG A 284 4.25 20.95 -30.07
CA ARG A 284 5.49 20.15 -30.16
C ARG A 284 6.73 21.02 -30.31
N ALA A 285 6.70 21.97 -31.25
CA ALA A 285 7.83 22.86 -31.50
C ALA A 285 8.16 23.73 -30.28
N VAL A 286 7.14 24.25 -29.59
CA VAL A 286 7.30 25.02 -28.35
C VAL A 286 7.87 24.14 -27.23
N TRP A 287 7.36 22.91 -27.07
CA TRP A 287 7.85 21.98 -26.04
C TRP A 287 9.31 21.61 -26.24
N ASP A 288 9.71 21.21 -27.45
CA ASP A 288 11.09 20.78 -27.73
C ASP A 288 12.10 21.92 -27.51
N ARG A 289 11.72 23.15 -27.89
CA ARG A 289 12.52 24.36 -27.65
C ARG A 289 12.59 24.73 -26.16
N ALA A 290 11.46 24.68 -25.46
CA ALA A 290 11.42 24.92 -24.02
C ALA A 290 12.25 23.89 -23.26
N ARG A 291 12.19 22.61 -23.64
CA ARG A 291 13.04 21.55 -23.07
C ARG A 291 14.52 21.83 -23.29
N THR A 292 14.90 22.18 -24.52
CA THR A 292 16.29 22.52 -24.86
C THR A 292 16.75 23.77 -24.08
N ALA A 293 15.88 24.76 -23.87
CA ALA A 293 16.18 25.95 -23.10
C ALA A 293 16.36 25.65 -21.60
N VAL A 294 15.58 24.71 -21.04
CA VAL A 294 15.78 24.20 -19.67
C VAL A 294 17.09 23.43 -19.56
N GLU A 295 17.41 22.54 -20.50
CA GLU A 295 18.66 21.77 -20.53
C GLU A 295 19.90 22.68 -20.62
N ARG A 296 19.78 23.82 -21.33
CA ARG A 296 20.82 24.85 -21.43
C ARG A 296 20.84 25.83 -20.24
N GLY A 297 19.93 25.69 -19.27
CA GLY A 297 19.83 26.56 -18.10
C GLY A 297 19.31 27.98 -18.39
N VAL A 298 18.69 28.21 -19.55
CA VAL A 298 18.12 29.51 -19.95
C VAL A 298 16.83 29.80 -19.21
N LEU A 299 16.00 28.78 -19.00
CA LEU A 299 14.73 28.89 -18.28
C LEU A 299 14.82 28.21 -16.92
N THR A 300 14.33 28.91 -15.89
CA THR A 300 14.33 28.46 -14.48
C THR A 300 12.94 27.96 -14.05
N ALA A 301 12.81 27.44 -12.83
CA ALA A 301 11.52 27.03 -12.28
C ALA A 301 10.53 28.21 -12.24
N GLY A 302 9.29 27.99 -12.66
CA GLY A 302 8.24 29.00 -12.67
C GLY A 302 7.44 29.05 -13.97
N ARG A 303 6.50 30.00 -14.03
CA ARG A 303 5.74 30.33 -15.24
C ARG A 303 6.54 31.30 -16.10
N HIS A 304 6.75 30.94 -17.35
CA HIS A 304 7.39 31.80 -18.35
C HIS A 304 6.42 32.05 -19.51
N PRO A 305 6.34 33.28 -20.03
CA PRO A 305 5.62 33.52 -21.27
C PRO A 305 6.34 32.76 -22.41
N VAL A 306 5.59 32.28 -23.40
CA VAL A 306 6.16 31.53 -24.53
C VAL A 306 7.16 32.37 -25.33
N SER A 307 7.06 33.71 -25.29
CA SER A 307 8.04 34.64 -25.87
C SER A 307 9.43 34.58 -25.22
N ALA A 308 9.54 34.08 -23.98
CA ALA A 308 10.83 33.87 -23.31
C ALA A 308 11.55 32.60 -23.79
N VAL A 309 10.86 31.73 -24.54
CA VAL A 309 11.45 30.52 -25.11
C VAL A 309 12.20 30.88 -26.40
N PRO A 310 13.50 30.55 -26.53
CA PRO A 310 14.29 30.87 -27.72
C PRO A 310 13.70 30.29 -29.01
N ASP A 311 13.83 31.05 -30.11
CA ASP A 311 13.51 30.65 -31.48
C ASP A 311 12.04 30.30 -31.77
N VAL A 312 11.10 30.64 -30.88
CA VAL A 312 9.68 30.29 -31.01
C VAL A 312 8.95 31.14 -32.08
N PRO A 313 7.95 30.61 -32.82
CA PRO A 313 7.28 31.35 -33.89
C PRO A 313 6.52 32.58 -33.35
N GLY A 314 6.65 33.73 -34.01
CA GLY A 314 6.09 35.01 -33.56
C GLY A 314 4.57 35.15 -33.65
N HIS A 315 3.85 34.16 -34.20
CA HIS A 315 2.38 34.18 -34.36
C HIS A 315 1.61 33.62 -33.17
N LEU A 316 2.30 33.29 -32.07
CA LEU A 316 1.68 32.64 -30.91
C LEU A 316 0.93 33.65 -30.01
N PRO A 317 -0.15 33.21 -29.33
CA PRO A 317 -0.92 34.08 -28.44
C PRO A 317 -0.05 34.68 -27.33
N VAL A 318 -0.28 35.95 -27.00
CA VAL A 318 0.45 36.68 -25.93
C VAL A 318 0.26 36.01 -24.56
N ASP A 319 -0.88 35.36 -24.36
CA ASP A 319 -1.26 34.70 -23.11
C ASP A 319 -0.69 33.27 -22.99
N ALA A 320 0.03 32.79 -24.01
CA ALA A 320 0.60 31.46 -24.01
C ALA A 320 1.76 31.36 -23.02
N GLN A 321 1.73 30.33 -22.16
CA GLN A 321 2.68 30.14 -21.07
C GLN A 321 3.28 28.73 -21.05
N VAL A 322 4.53 28.65 -20.62
CA VAL A 322 5.25 27.42 -20.31
C VAL A 322 5.49 27.37 -18.81
N LEU A 323 5.05 26.29 -18.16
CA LEU A 323 5.36 26.02 -16.76
C LEU A 323 6.55 25.08 -16.68
N ILE A 324 7.60 25.52 -15.99
CA ILE A 324 8.78 24.72 -15.69
C ILE A 324 8.75 24.38 -14.21
N GLY A 325 8.82 23.10 -13.91
CA GLY A 325 8.77 22.60 -12.54
C GLY A 325 9.70 21.43 -12.33
N PRO A 326 9.93 21.06 -11.07
CA PRO A 326 10.78 19.92 -10.74
C PRO A 326 10.08 18.60 -11.12
N VAL A 327 10.86 17.63 -11.61
CA VAL A 327 10.36 16.30 -11.98
C VAL A 327 10.03 15.51 -10.71
N HIS A 328 8.89 14.82 -10.69
CA HIS A 328 8.51 13.96 -9.57
C HIS A 328 9.51 12.81 -9.35
N ASP A 329 9.82 12.52 -8.09
CA ASP A 329 10.62 11.36 -7.74
C ASP A 329 9.90 10.07 -8.17
N ARG A 330 10.69 9.11 -8.67
CA ARG A 330 10.21 7.82 -9.18
C ARG A 330 9.39 7.00 -8.15
N TYR A 331 9.52 7.28 -6.86
CA TYR A 331 8.77 6.64 -5.78
C TYR A 331 7.74 7.55 -5.10
N ALA A 332 7.54 8.79 -5.55
CA ALA A 332 6.59 9.73 -4.93
C ALA A 332 5.16 9.16 -4.83
N SER A 333 4.63 8.64 -5.93
CA SER A 333 3.30 8.00 -5.95
C SER A 333 3.23 6.76 -5.06
N ALA A 334 4.32 6.00 -4.94
CA ALA A 334 4.39 4.83 -4.09
C ALA A 334 4.35 5.18 -2.60
N VAL A 335 5.03 6.26 -2.19
CA VAL A 335 4.99 6.79 -0.82
C VAL A 335 3.57 7.21 -0.45
N LEU A 336 2.90 7.98 -1.31
CA LEU A 336 1.50 8.40 -1.10
C LEU A 336 0.58 7.17 -1.02
N ALA A 337 0.73 6.22 -1.96
CA ALA A 337 -0.05 4.99 -1.94
C ALA A 337 0.19 4.17 -0.67
N ALA A 338 1.43 4.08 -0.16
CA ALA A 338 1.74 3.38 1.09
C ALA A 338 1.07 4.03 2.30
N ALA A 339 1.08 5.36 2.40
CA ALA A 339 0.37 6.09 3.46
C ALA A 339 -1.14 5.80 3.41
N ARG A 340 -1.75 5.85 2.23
CA ARG A 340 -3.18 5.55 2.08
C ARG A 340 -3.51 4.09 2.37
N HIS A 341 -2.66 3.15 1.94
CA HIS A 341 -2.82 1.73 2.26
C HIS A 341 -2.68 1.46 3.76
N ALA A 342 -1.88 2.28 4.46
CA ALA A 342 -1.81 2.26 5.91
C ALA A 342 -3.06 2.83 6.59
N GLY A 343 -3.98 3.46 5.85
CA GLY A 343 -5.21 4.04 6.37
C GLY A 343 -4.94 5.22 7.31
N ILE A 344 -3.96 6.06 6.96
CA ILE A 344 -3.71 7.36 7.59
C ILE A 344 -4.10 8.48 6.63
N ALA A 345 -4.52 9.62 7.17
CA ALA A 345 -4.85 10.79 6.37
C ALA A 345 -3.57 11.39 5.77
N VAL A 346 -3.56 11.65 4.46
CA VAL A 346 -2.43 12.26 3.76
C VAL A 346 -2.75 13.72 3.48
N VAL A 347 -2.01 14.62 4.13
CA VAL A 347 -2.24 16.08 4.09
C VAL A 347 -1.00 16.78 3.55
N SER A 348 -1.19 17.85 2.80
CA SER A 348 -0.09 18.70 2.31
C SER A 348 -0.57 20.13 2.10
N ALA A 349 0.36 21.03 1.80
CA ALA A 349 0.06 22.38 1.37
C ALA A 349 -0.04 22.42 -0.16
N GLU A 350 -1.03 23.13 -0.71
CA GLU A 350 -1.31 23.15 -2.14
C GLU A 350 -0.15 23.78 -2.92
N ASP A 351 0.37 23.03 -3.89
CA ASP A 351 1.51 23.45 -4.70
C ASP A 351 1.27 23.09 -6.18
N GLU A 352 1.57 24.03 -7.08
CA GLU A 352 1.32 23.85 -8.52
C GLU A 352 2.17 22.71 -9.13
N THR A 353 3.29 22.33 -8.49
CA THR A 353 4.17 21.26 -8.98
C THR A 353 3.63 19.86 -8.70
N MET A 354 2.57 19.70 -7.90
CA MET A 354 1.99 18.39 -7.57
C MET A 354 1.45 17.63 -8.79
N GLY A 355 0.93 18.33 -9.80
CA GLY A 355 0.39 17.71 -11.02
C GLY A 355 -0.53 16.52 -10.74
N SER A 356 -0.18 15.34 -11.28
CA SER A 356 -0.96 14.09 -11.07
C SER A 356 -0.97 13.56 -9.64
N LEU A 357 -0.04 13.98 -8.78
CA LEU A 357 0.04 13.54 -7.38
C LEU A 357 -1.04 14.16 -6.48
N ARG A 358 -1.71 15.22 -6.96
CA ARG A 358 -2.78 15.92 -6.22
C ARG A 358 -3.87 14.95 -5.71
N ASN A 359 -4.21 13.94 -6.50
CA ASN A 359 -5.21 12.92 -6.15
C ASN A 359 -4.77 11.97 -5.03
N GLY A 360 -3.49 11.99 -4.66
CA GLY A 360 -2.94 11.17 -3.58
C GLY A 360 -3.13 11.80 -2.19
N PHE A 361 -3.60 13.04 -2.12
CA PHE A 361 -3.84 13.77 -0.88
C PHE A 361 -5.33 13.77 -0.52
N ASP A 362 -5.64 13.52 0.75
CA ASP A 362 -7.01 13.60 1.25
C ASP A 362 -7.41 15.06 1.56
N ARG A 363 -6.42 15.92 1.85
CA ARG A 363 -6.61 17.36 2.09
C ARG A 363 -5.41 18.17 1.63
N LEU A 364 -5.67 19.29 0.96
CA LEU A 364 -4.68 20.28 0.55
C LEU A 364 -5.06 21.63 1.15
N GLU A 365 -4.11 22.27 1.83
CA GLU A 365 -4.32 23.58 2.46
C GLU A 365 -3.62 24.67 1.64
N PRO A 366 -4.25 25.82 1.38
CA PRO A 366 -3.64 26.88 0.60
C PRO A 366 -2.36 27.39 1.29
N VAL A 367 -1.33 27.69 0.51
CA VAL A 367 -0.08 28.24 1.03
C VAL A 367 -0.31 29.69 1.45
N GLY A 368 -0.01 29.99 2.72
CA GLY A 368 -0.05 31.34 3.29
C GLY A 368 1.23 32.13 2.99
N GLU A 369 1.86 32.68 4.03
CA GLU A 369 3.09 33.48 3.90
C GLU A 369 4.28 32.67 3.38
N SER A 370 4.40 31.41 3.79
CA SER A 370 5.45 30.50 3.31
C SER A 370 5.01 29.04 3.38
N MET A 371 5.66 28.19 2.58
CA MET A 371 5.44 26.75 2.63
C MET A 371 5.75 26.18 4.02
N ASP A 372 6.86 26.59 4.64
CA ASP A 372 7.31 26.08 5.94
C ASP A 372 6.35 26.44 7.08
N THR A 373 5.85 27.68 7.11
CA THR A 373 4.85 28.12 8.10
C THR A 373 3.51 27.42 7.88
N THR A 374 3.08 27.26 6.63
CA THR A 374 1.85 26.52 6.30
C THR A 374 1.93 25.07 6.78
N LEU A 375 3.03 24.36 6.48
CA LEU A 375 3.21 22.97 6.92
C LEU A 375 3.22 22.85 8.46
N ARG A 376 3.85 23.80 9.16
CA ARG A 376 3.82 23.87 10.64
C ARG A 376 2.39 24.04 11.16
N ASP A 377 1.65 25.01 10.62
CA ASP A 377 0.29 25.33 11.06
C ASP A 377 -0.68 24.16 10.79
N VAL A 378 -0.44 23.40 9.70
CA VAL A 378 -1.19 22.16 9.42
C VAL A 378 -0.91 21.08 10.47
N VAL A 379 0.36 20.88 10.88
CA VAL A 379 0.71 19.94 11.94
C VAL A 379 0.03 20.33 13.24
N GLU A 380 0.10 21.61 13.60
CA GLU A 380 -0.52 22.15 14.80
C GLU A 380 -2.04 21.95 14.80
N LYS A 381 -2.71 22.27 13.69
CA LYS A 381 -4.16 22.08 13.51
C LYS A 381 -4.57 20.61 13.67
N LEU A 382 -3.81 19.68 13.11
CA LEU A 382 -4.07 18.24 13.25
C LEU A 382 -3.86 17.74 14.68
N GLN A 383 -2.81 18.23 15.37
CA GLN A 383 -2.55 17.89 16.77
C GLN A 383 -3.63 18.45 17.72
N HIS A 384 -4.14 19.66 17.47
CA HIS A 384 -5.31 20.20 18.16
C HIS A 384 -6.56 19.34 17.96
N GLY A 385 -6.73 18.76 16.76
CA GLY A 385 -7.75 17.75 16.47
C GLY A 385 -7.53 16.39 17.15
N GLY A 386 -6.50 16.24 17.98
CA GLY A 386 -6.18 15.01 18.69
C GLY A 386 -5.50 13.94 17.84
N CYS A 387 -5.00 14.28 16.63
CA CYS A 387 -4.28 13.33 15.79
C CYS A 387 -2.83 13.14 16.27
N THR A 388 -2.26 11.97 16.02
CA THR A 388 -0.80 11.76 16.04
C THR A 388 -0.25 12.01 14.64
N VAL A 389 0.67 12.96 14.51
CA VAL A 389 1.08 13.50 13.20
C VAL A 389 2.52 13.12 12.88
N ALA A 390 2.70 12.45 11.74
CA ALA A 390 4.01 12.28 11.11
C ALA A 390 4.25 13.38 10.08
N VAL A 391 5.50 13.83 9.93
CA VAL A 391 5.89 14.82 8.92
C VAL A 391 6.97 14.23 8.03
N LEU A 392 6.84 14.38 6.71
CA LEU A 392 7.88 14.04 5.74
C LEU A 392 8.33 15.31 5.01
N THR A 393 9.56 15.76 5.26
CA THR A 393 10.12 16.96 4.64
C THR A 393 11.63 16.87 4.51
N ALA A 394 12.22 17.66 3.61
CA ALA A 394 13.66 17.91 3.56
C ALA A 394 14.06 19.24 4.22
N GLU A 395 13.15 20.23 4.26
CA GLU A 395 13.49 21.64 4.52
C GLU A 395 12.69 22.26 5.67
N ALA A 396 11.43 21.86 5.88
CA ALA A 396 10.53 22.49 6.84
C ALA A 396 10.87 22.10 8.30
N THR A 397 11.96 22.66 8.82
CA THR A 397 12.54 22.33 10.14
C THR A 397 11.57 22.54 11.30
N GLN A 398 10.73 23.58 11.26
CA GLN A 398 9.75 23.86 12.31
C GLN A 398 8.63 22.80 12.36
N ALA A 399 8.08 22.44 11.19
CA ALA A 399 7.09 21.37 11.09
C ALA A 399 7.67 20.03 11.56
N LEU A 400 8.93 19.75 11.19
CA LEU A 400 9.64 18.56 11.60
C LEU A 400 9.92 18.50 13.12
N ALA A 401 10.22 19.66 13.73
CA ALA A 401 10.46 19.78 15.17
C ALA A 401 9.16 19.64 16.00
N LEU A 402 8.02 20.08 15.47
CA LEU A 402 6.70 19.98 16.11
C LEU A 402 6.05 18.59 15.95
N ALA A 403 6.44 17.83 14.92
CA ALA A 403 5.88 16.53 14.59
C ALA A 403 5.99 15.51 15.74
N ASP A 404 5.02 14.60 15.86
CA ASP A 404 5.15 13.45 16.77
C ASP A 404 6.14 12.41 16.23
N VAL A 405 6.28 12.35 14.90
CA VAL A 405 7.26 11.53 14.17
C VAL A 405 7.81 12.34 12.99
N GLY A 406 9.03 12.86 13.13
CA GLY A 406 9.70 13.61 12.06
C GLY A 406 10.53 12.73 11.13
N LEU A 407 10.14 12.63 9.86
CA LEU A 407 10.87 11.97 8.78
C LEU A 407 11.59 13.02 7.92
N GLY A 408 12.91 13.11 8.08
CA GLY A 408 13.77 14.01 7.31
C GLY A 408 14.35 13.34 6.08
N VAL A 409 14.15 13.91 4.89
CA VAL A 409 14.79 13.42 3.65
C VAL A 409 16.08 14.19 3.40
N LEU A 410 17.20 13.48 3.29
CA LEU A 410 18.48 14.09 2.90
C LEU A 410 18.46 14.46 1.42
N ARG A 411 18.97 15.65 1.11
CA ARG A 411 19.15 16.14 -0.25
C ARG A 411 20.57 16.63 -0.42
N ALA A 412 21.18 16.24 -1.54
CA ALA A 412 22.48 16.75 -1.93
C ALA A 412 22.46 18.28 -2.01
N GLY A 413 23.47 18.94 -1.42
CA GLY A 413 23.62 20.39 -1.42
C GLY A 413 22.66 21.15 -0.50
N HIS A 414 21.77 20.47 0.23
CA HIS A 414 20.87 21.09 1.20
C HIS A 414 21.33 20.79 2.63
N ARG A 415 20.93 21.65 3.58
CA ARG A 415 21.24 21.43 4.99
C ARG A 415 20.56 20.14 5.47
N PRO A 416 21.27 19.23 6.16
CA PRO A 416 20.64 18.05 6.73
C PRO A 416 19.50 18.42 7.68
N PRO A 417 18.38 17.68 7.67
CA PRO A 417 17.23 17.95 8.53
C PRO A 417 17.51 17.46 9.96
N TRP A 418 18.39 18.16 10.68
CA TRP A 418 18.86 17.77 12.03
C TRP A 418 17.73 17.62 13.07
N SER A 419 16.59 18.29 12.87
CA SER A 419 15.40 18.15 13.71
C SER A 419 14.62 16.83 13.48
N ALA A 420 14.99 16.02 12.48
CA ALA A 420 14.34 14.74 12.19
C ALA A 420 14.52 13.73 13.33
N ASP A 421 13.53 12.89 13.54
CA ASP A 421 13.68 11.70 14.38
C ASP A 421 14.26 10.53 13.58
N VAL A 422 13.93 10.48 12.29
CA VAL A 422 14.44 9.50 11.32
C VAL A 422 14.87 10.22 10.05
N MET A 423 16.13 10.04 9.66
CA MET A 423 16.68 10.54 8.40
C MET A 423 16.68 9.43 7.35
N VAL A 424 16.17 9.73 6.16
CA VAL A 424 16.17 8.83 5.01
C VAL A 424 16.97 9.46 3.87
N ARG A 425 17.73 8.66 3.11
CA ARG A 425 18.45 9.15 1.93
C ARG A 425 17.56 9.44 0.74
N ASP A 426 16.45 8.73 0.65
CA ASP A 426 15.50 8.82 -0.45
C ASP A 426 14.08 8.44 0.00
N LEU A 427 13.14 8.57 -0.93
CA LEU A 427 11.74 8.19 -0.71
C LEU A 427 11.54 6.68 -0.50
N THR A 428 12.51 5.83 -0.81
CA THR A 428 12.38 4.38 -0.56
C THR A 428 12.49 4.05 0.93
N GLY A 429 13.27 4.83 1.69
CA GLY A 429 13.31 4.77 3.14
C GLY A 429 11.96 5.17 3.76
N ALA A 430 11.41 6.29 3.31
CA ALA A 430 10.09 6.76 3.73
C ALA A 430 8.98 5.74 3.41
N TRP A 431 9.01 5.18 2.20
CA TRP A 431 8.08 4.12 1.79
C TRP A 431 8.12 2.91 2.72
N ARG A 432 9.31 2.42 3.13
CA ARG A 432 9.44 1.26 4.04
C ARG A 432 8.84 1.53 5.42
N ILE A 433 9.04 2.74 5.94
CA ILE A 433 8.46 3.15 7.22
C ILE A 433 6.93 3.14 7.11
N LEU A 434 6.39 3.81 6.08
CA LEU A 434 4.94 3.88 5.83
C LEU A 434 4.32 2.49 5.60
N HIS A 435 5.00 1.63 4.84
CA HIS A 435 4.57 0.26 4.60
C HIS A 435 4.54 -0.60 5.89
N ALA A 436 5.36 -0.25 6.89
CA ALA A 436 5.41 -0.96 8.16
C ALA A 436 4.30 -0.55 9.16
N LEU A 437 3.58 0.57 8.96
CA LEU A 437 2.53 1.04 9.88
C LEU A 437 1.43 -0.01 10.16
N PRO A 438 0.84 -0.69 9.14
CA PRO A 438 -0.13 -1.76 9.39
C PRO A 438 0.43 -2.90 10.22
N ALA A 439 1.70 -3.25 10.01
CA ALA A 439 2.38 -4.30 10.76
C ALA A 439 2.64 -3.87 12.21
N ALA A 440 2.98 -2.60 12.46
CA ALA A 440 3.13 -2.03 13.79
C ALA A 440 1.82 -2.09 14.57
N ARG A 441 0.71 -1.65 13.95
CA ARG A 441 -0.65 -1.74 14.53
C ARG A 441 -1.03 -3.18 14.85
N THR A 442 -0.71 -4.11 13.96
CA THR A 442 -0.97 -5.54 14.16
C THR A 442 -0.13 -6.11 15.30
N ALA A 443 1.14 -5.73 15.42
CA ALA A 443 2.02 -6.15 16.51
C ALA A 443 1.52 -5.65 17.87
N SER A 444 1.14 -4.37 17.98
CA SER A 444 0.54 -3.80 19.20
C SER A 444 -0.76 -4.49 19.60
N ARG A 445 -1.68 -4.71 18.65
CA ARG A 445 -2.95 -5.41 18.93
C ARG A 445 -2.73 -6.84 19.40
N ARG A 446 -1.89 -7.61 18.70
CA ARG A 446 -1.54 -8.98 19.11
C ARG A 446 -0.83 -9.00 20.46
N GLY A 447 0.03 -8.03 20.75
CA GLY A 447 0.66 -7.90 22.07
C GLY A 447 -0.35 -7.74 23.19
N VAL A 448 -1.41 -6.95 22.98
CA VAL A 448 -2.53 -6.80 23.93
C VAL A 448 -3.35 -8.07 24.08
N GLU A 449 -3.68 -8.74 22.97
CA GLU A 449 -4.40 -10.02 22.99
C GLU A 449 -3.61 -11.08 23.78
N ILE A 450 -2.33 -11.28 23.45
CA ILE A 450 -1.45 -12.23 24.13
C ILE A 450 -1.30 -11.87 25.61
N ALA A 451 -1.17 -10.59 25.97
CA ALA A 451 -1.04 -10.17 27.37
C ALA A 451 -2.31 -10.52 28.17
N ARG A 452 -3.49 -10.21 27.62
CA ARG A 452 -4.77 -10.50 28.26
C ARG A 452 -4.95 -12.00 28.45
N ASP A 453 -4.69 -12.79 27.43
CA ASP A 453 -4.90 -14.24 27.45
C ASP A 453 -3.90 -14.91 28.41
N ALA A 454 -2.64 -14.46 28.43
CA ALA A 454 -1.61 -14.95 29.34
C ALA A 454 -1.89 -14.58 30.81
N SER A 455 -2.38 -13.37 31.08
CA SER A 455 -2.80 -12.96 32.43
C SER A 455 -4.03 -13.73 32.91
N ALA A 456 -5.00 -14.00 32.04
CA ALA A 456 -6.17 -14.81 32.37
C ALA A 456 -5.79 -16.25 32.74
N LEU A 457 -4.93 -16.89 31.93
CA LEU A 457 -4.39 -18.22 32.23
C LEU A 457 -3.52 -18.22 33.50
N GLY A 458 -2.73 -17.16 33.71
CA GLY A 458 -1.93 -17.00 34.92
C GLY A 458 -2.79 -16.93 36.18
N ALA A 459 -3.94 -16.25 36.12
CA ALA A 459 -4.88 -16.17 37.24
C ALA A 459 -5.52 -17.53 37.56
N LEU A 460 -5.82 -18.33 36.54
CA LEU A 460 -6.35 -19.69 36.71
C LEU A 460 -5.31 -20.64 37.34
N LEU A 461 -4.05 -20.53 36.94
CA LEU A 461 -2.93 -21.30 37.52
C LEU A 461 -2.66 -20.97 38.99
N MET A 462 -3.16 -19.84 39.49
CA MET A 462 -3.06 -19.47 40.91
C MET A 462 -4.15 -20.12 41.78
N LEU A 463 -5.14 -20.77 41.19
CA LEU A 463 -6.22 -21.40 41.95
C LEU A 463 -5.69 -22.62 42.72
N PRO A 464 -6.13 -22.82 43.98
CA PRO A 464 -5.71 -23.97 44.77
C PRO A 464 -6.03 -25.30 44.07
N GLY A 465 -5.05 -26.20 43.98
CA GLY A 465 -5.21 -27.54 43.38
C GLY A 465 -5.04 -27.60 41.86
N VAL A 466 -4.62 -26.50 41.23
CA VAL A 466 -4.24 -26.42 39.82
C VAL A 466 -2.71 -26.57 39.70
N PRO A 467 -2.18 -27.49 38.88
CA PRO A 467 -0.75 -27.64 38.71
C PRO A 467 -0.17 -26.48 37.89
N GLY A 468 0.88 -25.84 38.41
CA GLY A 468 1.68 -24.84 37.71
C GLY A 468 1.85 -23.52 38.49
N SER A 469 2.43 -22.52 37.83
CA SER A 469 2.74 -21.22 38.42
C SER A 469 2.16 -20.10 37.56
N GLY A 470 1.29 -19.28 38.14
CA GLY A 470 0.65 -18.17 37.42
C GLY A 470 1.63 -17.26 36.64
N PRO A 471 2.72 -16.79 37.26
CA PRO A 471 3.73 -15.97 36.58
C PRO A 471 4.36 -16.63 35.34
N GLU A 472 4.43 -17.96 35.26
CA GLU A 472 5.02 -18.66 34.10
C GLU A 472 4.17 -18.45 32.83
N SER A 473 2.84 -18.38 32.95
CA SER A 473 1.95 -18.08 31.83
C SER A 473 2.25 -16.71 31.21
N VAL A 474 2.45 -15.68 32.06
CA VAL A 474 2.79 -14.32 31.60
C VAL A 474 4.16 -14.29 30.92
N THR A 475 5.11 -15.10 31.39
CA THR A 475 6.44 -15.21 30.74
C THR A 475 6.37 -15.90 29.39
N ALA A 476 5.53 -16.94 29.24
CA ALA A 476 5.25 -17.55 27.95
C ALA A 476 4.56 -16.55 27.00
N GLY A 477 3.62 -15.75 27.51
CA GLY A 477 3.01 -14.64 26.78
C GLY A 477 4.04 -13.61 26.31
N ALA A 478 5.03 -13.26 27.15
CA ALA A 478 6.12 -12.37 26.77
C ALA A 478 6.99 -12.95 25.65
N ALA A 479 7.32 -14.25 25.70
CA ALA A 479 8.04 -14.94 24.62
C ALA A 479 7.23 -14.96 23.31
N ALA A 480 5.93 -15.22 23.38
CA ALA A 480 5.03 -15.14 22.24
C ALA A 480 4.94 -13.72 21.67
N GLY A 481 4.92 -12.70 22.54
CA GLY A 481 5.01 -11.28 22.18
C GLY A 481 6.28 -10.97 21.40
N LEU A 482 7.46 -11.38 21.91
CA LEU A 482 8.74 -11.26 21.21
C LEU A 482 8.70 -11.87 19.81
N TRP A 483 8.18 -13.10 19.69
CA TRP A 483 8.09 -13.77 18.40
C TRP A 483 7.10 -13.08 17.44
N ALA A 484 5.94 -12.65 17.95
CA ALA A 484 4.95 -11.93 17.17
C ALA A 484 5.48 -10.58 16.64
N GLY A 485 6.15 -9.80 17.50
CA GLY A 485 6.75 -8.52 17.13
C GLY A 485 7.88 -8.68 16.11
N THR A 486 8.84 -9.57 16.37
CA THR A 486 9.95 -9.84 15.43
C THR A 486 9.47 -10.38 14.09
N SER A 487 8.49 -11.30 14.08
CA SER A 487 7.97 -11.87 12.83
C SER A 487 7.18 -10.85 12.00
N ALA A 488 6.39 -9.98 12.65
CA ALA A 488 5.68 -8.89 11.98
C ALA A 488 6.65 -7.88 11.34
N ALA A 489 7.71 -7.48 12.05
CA ALA A 489 8.73 -6.58 11.52
C ALA A 489 9.48 -7.20 10.32
N ARG A 490 9.89 -8.48 10.43
CA ARG A 490 10.55 -9.17 9.30
C ARG A 490 9.64 -9.32 8.10
N ALA A 491 8.35 -9.60 8.31
CA ALA A 491 7.38 -9.70 7.23
C ALA A 491 7.21 -8.35 6.50
N ALA A 492 7.17 -7.23 7.24
CA ALA A 492 7.10 -5.89 6.65
C ALA A 492 8.38 -5.53 5.87
N LEU A 493 9.55 -5.90 6.40
CA LEU A 493 10.85 -5.65 5.76
C LEU A 493 11.11 -6.54 4.53
N ALA A 494 10.46 -7.70 4.44
CA ALA A 494 10.61 -8.62 3.31
C ALA A 494 9.86 -8.16 2.04
N ALA A 495 9.04 -7.09 2.14
CA ALA A 495 8.34 -6.55 1.01
C ALA A 495 9.32 -5.95 -0.01
N SER A 496 9.19 -6.34 -1.28
CA SER A 496 9.93 -5.72 -2.38
C SER A 496 9.43 -4.30 -2.60
N LEU A 497 10.35 -3.40 -2.96
CA LEU A 497 9.96 -2.06 -3.40
C LEU A 497 9.01 -2.15 -4.61
N PRO A 498 8.04 -1.24 -4.71
CA PRO A 498 7.22 -1.14 -5.91
C PRO A 498 8.12 -0.74 -7.09
N PRO A 499 7.77 -1.15 -8.32
CA PRO A 499 8.55 -0.76 -9.49
C PRO A 499 8.59 0.77 -9.59
N PRO A 500 9.78 1.37 -9.76
CA PRO A 500 9.91 2.82 -9.86
C PRO A 500 9.14 3.34 -11.08
N ARG A 501 8.52 4.51 -10.95
CA ARG A 501 7.96 5.23 -12.10
C ARG A 501 9.09 5.61 -13.05
N SER A 502 8.83 5.56 -14.36
CA SER A 502 9.76 6.13 -15.32
C SER A 502 9.89 7.64 -15.06
N ALA A 503 11.13 8.13 -14.97
CA ALA A 503 11.39 9.57 -14.90
C ALA A 503 10.98 10.29 -16.20
N HIS A 504 10.82 9.53 -17.29
CA HIS A 504 10.46 10.05 -18.60
C HIS A 504 8.95 10.03 -18.84
N ASP A 505 8.46 11.13 -19.39
CA ASP A 505 7.15 11.25 -20.00
C ASP A 505 7.20 10.67 -21.41
N TRP A 506 7.01 9.35 -21.52
CA TRP A 506 7.13 8.62 -22.80
C TRP A 506 6.27 9.20 -23.94
N HIS A 507 5.13 9.79 -23.60
CA HIS A 507 4.21 10.44 -24.55
C HIS A 507 4.78 11.73 -25.18
N ALA A 508 5.70 12.40 -24.49
CA ALA A 508 6.35 13.62 -24.97
C ALA A 508 7.56 13.31 -25.87
N LEU A 509 8.13 12.10 -25.78
CA LEU A 509 9.35 11.73 -26.50
C LEU A 509 9.07 11.15 -27.90
N PRO A 510 9.94 11.44 -28.89
CA PRO A 510 9.92 10.76 -30.18
C PRO A 510 10.28 9.28 -30.02
N VAL A 511 9.75 8.44 -30.92
CA VAL A 511 9.84 6.97 -30.82
C VAL A 511 11.29 6.48 -30.79
N ASP A 512 12.19 7.12 -31.53
CA ASP A 512 13.61 6.76 -31.58
C ASP A 512 14.33 6.99 -30.24
N GLU A 513 13.98 8.06 -29.53
CA GLU A 513 14.52 8.37 -28.21
C GLU A 513 13.97 7.41 -27.16
N VAL A 514 12.67 7.08 -27.23
CA VAL A 514 12.07 6.03 -26.38
C VAL A 514 12.77 4.68 -26.59
N CYS A 515 13.11 4.34 -27.83
CA CYS A 515 13.87 3.14 -28.17
C CYS A 515 15.29 3.13 -27.60
N ALA A 516 15.93 4.29 -27.50
CA ALA A 516 17.28 4.43 -26.96
C ALA A 516 17.31 4.37 -25.42
N LEU A 517 16.25 4.88 -24.78
CA LEU A 517 16.13 4.92 -23.32
C LEU A 517 15.61 3.61 -22.70
N LEU A 518 14.89 2.79 -23.47
CA LEU A 518 14.43 1.48 -23.01
C LEU A 518 15.49 0.39 -23.24
N PRO A 519 15.62 -0.59 -22.32
CA PRO A 519 16.58 -1.68 -22.49
C PRO A 519 16.36 -2.44 -23.79
N ALA A 520 17.44 -2.82 -24.49
CA ALA A 520 17.34 -3.56 -25.73
C ALA A 520 16.65 -4.94 -25.50
N PRO A 521 15.71 -5.36 -26.38
CA PRO A 521 14.90 -6.57 -26.19
C PRO A 521 15.69 -7.88 -25.98
N ASP A 522 16.94 -7.94 -26.47
CA ASP A 522 17.79 -9.14 -26.47
C ASP A 522 18.87 -9.15 -25.38
N GLU A 523 19.06 -8.07 -24.62
CA GLU A 523 20.13 -7.98 -23.60
C GLU A 523 19.76 -8.62 -22.25
N VAL A 524 18.56 -9.21 -22.13
CA VAL A 524 18.07 -9.83 -20.89
C VAL A 524 17.62 -11.30 -21.10
N LEU A 525 18.40 -12.07 -21.86
CA LEU A 525 18.44 -13.54 -21.70
C LEU A 525 19.35 -13.90 -20.52
N SER A 526 19.03 -13.38 -19.34
CA SER A 526 19.45 -13.98 -18.09
C SER A 526 18.19 -14.06 -17.22
N PRO A 527 17.74 -15.25 -16.79
CA PRO A 527 16.79 -15.29 -15.70
C PRO A 527 17.49 -14.61 -14.53
N ALA A 528 16.95 -13.48 -14.07
CA ALA A 528 17.20 -13.00 -12.74
C ALA A 528 16.71 -14.10 -11.81
N VAL A 529 17.59 -15.05 -11.53
CA VAL A 529 17.48 -15.99 -10.43
C VAL A 529 17.35 -15.11 -9.21
N ASP A 530 16.21 -15.24 -8.52
CA ASP A 530 16.07 -14.87 -7.13
C ASP A 530 17.35 -15.33 -6.40
N SER A 531 18.26 -14.40 -6.13
CA SER A 531 19.47 -14.62 -5.35
C SER A 531 19.10 -14.64 -3.86
N GLY A 532 18.17 -15.55 -3.53
CA GLY A 532 17.98 -16.03 -2.18
C GLY A 532 19.17 -16.89 -1.81
N TRP A 533 20.08 -16.28 -1.04
CA TRP A 533 21.05 -16.91 -0.16
C TRP A 533 20.81 -18.42 0.06
N ARG A 534 21.65 -19.27 -0.53
CA ARG A 534 21.84 -20.65 -0.10
C ARG A 534 23.33 -20.94 0.01
N VAL A 535 23.73 -21.17 1.26
CA VAL A 535 25.03 -21.67 1.67
C VAL A 535 25.37 -22.92 0.86
N ARG A 536 26.52 -22.90 0.18
CA ARG A 536 27.11 -24.07 -0.47
C ARG A 536 27.56 -25.04 0.62
N VAL A 537 26.80 -26.10 0.86
CA VAL A 537 27.38 -27.37 1.31
C VAL A 537 27.36 -28.31 0.10
N ARG A 538 28.58 -28.70 -0.31
CA ARG A 538 28.87 -29.66 -1.38
C ARG A 538 28.32 -31.03 -0.96
N VAL A 539 27.31 -31.54 -1.67
CA VAL A 539 27.18 -32.99 -1.88
C VAL A 539 26.99 -33.22 -3.37
N ARG A 540 27.94 -33.97 -3.93
CA ARG A 540 28.14 -34.33 -5.33
C ARG A 540 27.47 -35.70 -5.57
N MET A 541 26.86 -35.86 -6.74
CA MET A 541 26.16 -37.06 -7.28
C MET A 541 24.74 -37.26 -6.70
N VAL A 542 23.66 -37.29 -7.48
CA VAL A 542 23.35 -38.22 -8.58
C VAL A 542 22.61 -37.52 -9.72
N ARG A 543 23.09 -37.74 -10.95
CA ARG A 543 22.40 -37.44 -12.21
C ARG A 543 21.61 -38.69 -12.58
N GLY A 544 20.28 -38.60 -12.67
CA GLY A 544 19.47 -39.65 -13.30
C GLY A 544 18.21 -40.08 -12.56
N VAL A 545 17.22 -39.18 -12.37
CA VAL A 545 15.79 -39.50 -12.53
C VAL A 545 15.08 -38.19 -12.91
N ARG A 546 14.71 -38.05 -14.19
CA ARG A 546 13.70 -37.09 -14.65
C ARG A 546 12.57 -37.92 -15.26
N ARG A 547 11.51 -38.17 -14.49
CA ARG A 547 10.11 -38.28 -14.91
C ARG A 547 9.23 -38.62 -13.70
N VAL A 548 8.16 -37.84 -13.54
CA VAL A 548 7.05 -37.97 -12.57
C VAL A 548 7.41 -37.65 -11.12
N GLY A 549 6.85 -36.55 -10.59
CA GLY A 549 6.81 -36.27 -9.15
C GLY A 549 7.36 -34.92 -8.72
N VAL A 550 6.81 -33.80 -9.22
CA VAL A 550 6.95 -32.53 -8.49
C VAL A 550 6.00 -32.57 -7.29
N ARG A 551 6.62 -32.74 -6.12
CA ARG A 551 6.03 -32.94 -4.79
C ARG A 551 5.18 -31.75 -4.26
N PRO A 552 4.29 -32.01 -3.28
CA PRO A 552 3.20 -31.15 -2.80
C PRO A 552 3.60 -30.06 -1.79
N LEU A 553 4.88 -29.68 -1.73
CA LEU A 553 5.42 -28.78 -0.69
C LEU A 553 4.82 -27.37 -0.75
N GLY A 554 4.52 -26.85 -1.95
CA GLY A 554 3.83 -25.57 -2.10
C GLY A 554 2.39 -25.61 -1.57
N SER A 555 1.66 -26.70 -1.86
CA SER A 555 0.28 -26.88 -1.37
C SER A 555 0.21 -27.05 0.15
N ALA A 556 1.22 -27.69 0.75
CA ALA A 556 1.29 -27.83 2.21
C ALA A 556 1.59 -26.49 2.88
N ALA A 557 2.55 -25.71 2.36
CA ALA A 557 2.87 -24.38 2.87
C ALA A 557 1.71 -23.39 2.71
N ASP A 558 0.98 -23.44 1.59
CA ASP A 558 -0.22 -22.63 1.38
C ASP A 558 -1.35 -23.04 2.31
N PHE A 559 -1.52 -24.36 2.55
CA PHE A 559 -2.48 -24.88 3.52
C PHE A 559 -2.16 -24.45 4.94
N THR A 560 -0.91 -24.61 5.40
CA THR A 560 -0.54 -24.19 6.75
C THR A 560 -0.62 -22.67 6.92
N ARG A 561 -0.29 -21.88 5.87
CA ARG A 561 -0.48 -20.43 5.88
C ARG A 561 -1.97 -20.07 5.99
N ALA A 562 -2.84 -20.73 5.22
CA ALA A 562 -4.28 -20.54 5.28
C ALA A 562 -4.85 -20.91 6.65
N VAL A 563 -4.49 -22.08 7.21
CA VAL A 563 -4.88 -22.50 8.56
C VAL A 563 -4.42 -21.49 9.61
N ARG A 564 -3.19 -20.98 9.51
CA ARG A 564 -2.70 -19.94 10.43
C ARG A 564 -3.49 -18.63 10.30
N THR A 565 -3.94 -18.28 9.09
CA THR A 565 -4.81 -17.12 8.89
C THR A 565 -6.20 -17.33 9.50
N GLU A 566 -6.79 -18.51 9.36
CA GLU A 566 -8.08 -18.85 9.98
C GLU A 566 -7.98 -18.90 11.51
N LEU A 567 -6.87 -19.42 12.06
CA LEU A 567 -6.59 -19.39 13.50
C LEU A 567 -6.33 -17.97 14.04
N ALA A 568 -6.20 -16.96 13.18
CA ALA A 568 -6.10 -15.56 13.59
C ALA A 568 -7.46 -14.84 13.61
N ASP A 569 -8.57 -15.55 13.39
CA ASP A 569 -9.94 -15.02 13.52
C ASP A 569 -10.22 -14.55 14.96
N PRO A 570 -10.93 -13.42 15.19
CA PRO A 570 -11.27 -12.90 16.52
C PRO A 570 -11.88 -13.90 17.52
N LEU A 571 -12.53 -14.98 17.07
CA LEU A 571 -13.07 -16.03 17.96
C LEU A 571 -12.02 -17.05 18.41
N THR A 572 -10.97 -17.26 17.61
CA THR A 572 -9.96 -18.29 17.88
C THR A 572 -9.17 -18.03 19.16
N PRO A 573 -8.66 -16.81 19.45
CA PRO A 573 -7.95 -16.54 20.70
C PRO A 573 -8.77 -16.86 21.95
N VAL A 574 -10.08 -16.59 21.93
CA VAL A 574 -10.98 -16.87 23.06
C VAL A 574 -11.09 -18.37 23.30
N LEU A 575 -11.31 -19.16 22.25
CA LEU A 575 -11.45 -20.62 22.33
C LEU A 575 -10.12 -21.31 22.64
N ALA A 576 -9.03 -20.84 22.05
CA ALA A 576 -7.68 -21.31 22.37
C ALA A 576 -7.35 -21.04 23.85
N THR A 577 -7.73 -19.88 24.38
CA THR A 577 -7.60 -19.55 25.80
C THR A 577 -8.50 -20.44 26.66
N GLY A 578 -9.73 -20.73 26.24
CA GLY A 578 -10.64 -21.65 26.93
C GLY A 578 -10.13 -23.10 26.96
N SER A 579 -9.61 -23.60 25.84
CA SER A 579 -8.97 -24.92 25.75
C SER A 579 -7.73 -25.00 26.65
N ALA A 580 -6.87 -23.98 26.61
CA ALA A 580 -5.72 -23.89 27.51
C ALA A 580 -6.15 -23.80 28.99
N ALA A 581 -7.21 -23.05 29.30
CA ALA A 581 -7.79 -22.94 30.63
C ALA A 581 -8.29 -24.29 31.14
N SER A 582 -9.05 -25.05 30.33
CA SER A 582 -9.51 -26.40 30.69
C SER A 582 -8.36 -27.38 30.90
N ALA A 583 -7.30 -27.31 30.08
CA ALA A 583 -6.11 -28.15 30.23
C ALA A 583 -5.41 -27.86 31.56
N VAL A 584 -5.22 -26.56 31.85
CA VAL A 584 -4.63 -26.08 33.10
C VAL A 584 -5.44 -26.54 34.31
N LEU A 585 -6.77 -26.43 34.26
CA LEU A 585 -7.67 -26.83 35.36
C LEU A 585 -7.73 -28.35 35.59
N GLY A 586 -7.03 -29.14 34.77
CA GLY A 586 -6.93 -30.59 34.92
C GLY A 586 -8.02 -31.37 34.18
N SER A 587 -8.70 -30.75 33.20
CA SER A 587 -9.61 -31.43 32.27
C SER A 587 -8.99 -31.55 30.88
N PRO A 588 -8.09 -32.54 30.66
CA PRO A 588 -7.43 -32.72 29.37
C PRO A 588 -8.41 -33.14 28.28
N LEU A 589 -9.51 -33.81 28.63
CA LEU A 589 -10.54 -34.20 27.67
C LEU A 589 -11.30 -32.98 27.14
N ASP A 590 -11.75 -32.07 28.00
CA ASP A 590 -12.44 -30.84 27.55
C ASP A 590 -11.50 -29.96 26.71
N ALA A 591 -10.24 -29.86 27.13
CA ALA A 591 -9.23 -29.14 26.37
C ALA A 591 -8.99 -29.75 24.99
N ALA A 592 -8.88 -31.07 24.90
CA ALA A 592 -8.69 -31.80 23.66
C ALA A 592 -9.93 -31.68 22.75
N LEU A 593 -11.14 -31.73 23.31
CA LEU A 593 -12.38 -31.52 22.56
C LEU A 593 -12.40 -30.11 21.94
N VAL A 594 -12.26 -29.05 22.75
CA VAL A 594 -12.26 -27.67 22.25
C VAL A 594 -11.11 -27.43 21.26
N GLY A 595 -9.91 -27.91 21.58
CA GLY A 595 -8.73 -27.75 20.73
C GLY A 595 -8.84 -28.49 19.40
N SER A 596 -9.41 -29.70 19.40
CA SER A 596 -9.63 -30.48 18.18
C SER A 596 -10.71 -29.87 17.30
N VAL A 597 -11.81 -29.39 17.87
CA VAL A 597 -12.87 -28.69 17.13
C VAL A 597 -12.31 -27.41 16.50
N LEU A 598 -11.53 -26.63 17.24
CA LEU A 598 -10.87 -25.43 16.72
C LEU A 598 -9.93 -25.75 15.54
N LEU A 599 -9.04 -26.73 15.71
CA LEU A 599 -8.09 -27.14 14.66
C LEU A 599 -8.80 -27.72 13.44
N LEU A 600 -9.83 -28.55 13.64
CA LEU A 600 -10.60 -29.16 12.56
C LEU A 600 -11.38 -28.09 11.79
N ASN A 601 -12.02 -27.15 12.47
CA ASN A 601 -12.72 -26.04 11.83
C ASN A 601 -11.76 -25.16 11.03
N ALA A 602 -10.60 -24.78 11.60
CA ALA A 602 -9.59 -24.01 10.88
C ALA A 602 -9.04 -24.76 9.65
N ALA A 603 -8.78 -26.06 9.78
CA ALA A 603 -8.34 -26.93 8.68
C ALA A 603 -9.41 -27.05 7.59
N LEU A 604 -10.67 -27.24 7.96
CA LEU A 604 -11.78 -27.35 7.03
C LEU A 604 -11.99 -26.02 6.29
N SER A 605 -12.03 -24.88 7.00
CA SER A 605 -12.14 -23.54 6.43
C SER A 605 -10.99 -23.23 5.49
N ALA A 606 -9.74 -23.52 5.89
CA ALA A 606 -8.55 -23.33 5.04
C ALA A 606 -8.61 -24.21 3.78
N ALA A 607 -9.01 -25.48 3.91
CA ALA A 607 -9.15 -26.39 2.78
C ALA A 607 -10.24 -25.94 1.81
N GLN A 608 -11.36 -25.42 2.33
CA GLN A 608 -12.47 -24.89 1.53
C GLN A 608 -12.06 -23.60 0.82
N ARG A 609 -11.40 -22.67 1.54
CA ARG A 609 -10.89 -21.42 0.99
C ARG A 609 -9.90 -21.65 -0.14
N LEU A 610 -8.90 -22.52 0.06
CA LEU A 610 -7.92 -22.86 -0.97
C LEU A 610 -8.56 -23.55 -2.18
N ARG A 611 -9.59 -24.39 -1.97
CA ARG A 611 -10.36 -24.98 -3.08
C ARG A 611 -11.09 -23.90 -3.87
N ALA A 612 -11.75 -22.96 -3.19
CA ALA A 612 -12.45 -21.84 -3.83
C ALA A 612 -11.47 -20.94 -4.61
N GLU A 613 -10.34 -20.56 -4.02
CA GLU A 613 -9.30 -19.75 -4.68
C GLU A 613 -8.71 -20.47 -5.90
N ARG A 614 -8.51 -21.79 -5.85
CA ARG A 614 -8.01 -22.57 -6.99
C ARG A 614 -9.03 -22.64 -8.13
N LEU A 615 -10.32 -22.85 -7.80
CA LEU A 615 -11.39 -22.84 -8.80
C LEU A 615 -11.51 -21.45 -9.44
N LEU A 616 -11.47 -20.39 -8.64
CA LEU A 616 -11.48 -19.02 -9.13
C LEU A 616 -10.24 -18.73 -10.00
N LYS A 617 -9.03 -19.11 -9.56
CA LYS A 617 -7.81 -18.96 -10.37
C LYS A 617 -7.89 -19.70 -11.70
N ARG A 618 -8.50 -20.90 -11.75
CA ARG A 618 -8.70 -21.64 -13.01
C ARG A 618 -9.72 -20.98 -13.93
N LEU A 619 -10.79 -20.41 -13.37
CA LEU A 619 -11.77 -19.64 -14.13
C LEU A 619 -11.19 -18.31 -14.66
N LEU A 620 -10.34 -17.66 -13.85
CA LEU A 620 -9.67 -16.41 -14.23
C LEU A 620 -8.46 -16.65 -15.15
N ALA A 621 -7.83 -17.82 -15.12
CA ALA A 621 -6.71 -18.16 -16.00
C ALA A 621 -7.11 -18.22 -17.49
N VAL A 622 -8.41 -18.25 -17.79
CA VAL A 622 -8.97 -18.15 -19.15
C VAL A 622 -9.03 -16.68 -19.63
N GLN A 623 -8.81 -15.69 -18.74
CA GLN A 623 -8.97 -14.26 -19.03
C GLN A 623 -7.67 -13.44 -19.05
N ASP A 624 -6.48 -14.03 -18.89
CA ASP A 624 -5.24 -13.28 -19.16
C ASP A 624 -5.08 -13.16 -20.68
N PRO A 625 -5.27 -11.96 -21.28
CA PRO A 625 -5.18 -11.81 -22.72
C PRO A 625 -3.75 -12.20 -23.15
N PRO A 626 -3.58 -13.12 -24.11
CA PRO A 626 -2.25 -13.40 -24.65
C PRO A 626 -1.74 -12.13 -25.33
N ALA A 627 -0.52 -11.71 -25.00
CA ALA A 627 0.14 -10.61 -25.66
C ALA A 627 0.89 -11.13 -26.89
N ARG A 628 0.74 -10.45 -28.03
CA ARG A 628 1.45 -10.77 -29.27
C ARG A 628 2.76 -9.99 -29.30
N ARG A 629 3.85 -10.61 -28.85
CA ARG A 629 5.19 -10.00 -28.88
C ARG A 629 5.80 -10.14 -30.27
N VAL A 630 6.37 -9.07 -30.80
CA VAL A 630 7.17 -9.08 -32.03
C VAL A 630 8.61 -9.41 -31.65
N ALA A 631 9.16 -10.50 -32.18
CA ALA A 631 10.53 -10.95 -31.99
C ALA A 631 11.29 -10.89 -33.33
N GLY A 632 12.54 -10.45 -33.31
CA GLY A 632 13.41 -10.32 -34.50
C GLY A 632 14.12 -8.95 -34.59
N PRO A 633 15.22 -8.83 -35.36
CA PRO A 633 15.83 -7.53 -35.67
C PRO A 633 14.81 -6.64 -36.37
N ARG A 634 14.86 -5.32 -36.13
CA ARG A 634 13.94 -4.30 -36.67
C ARG A 634 13.82 -4.43 -38.21
N GLY A 635 12.85 -5.20 -38.69
CA GLY A 635 12.64 -5.49 -40.11
C GLY A 635 11.91 -6.82 -40.36
N ASP A 636 12.19 -7.88 -39.58
CA ASP A 636 11.57 -9.20 -39.76
C ASP A 636 10.64 -9.53 -38.58
N ARG A 637 9.33 -9.34 -38.76
CA ARG A 637 8.34 -9.42 -37.67
C ARG A 637 7.93 -10.87 -37.41
N ARG A 638 8.65 -11.57 -36.52
CA ARG A 638 8.20 -12.88 -36.02
C ARG A 638 7.29 -12.71 -34.81
N TYR A 639 6.02 -13.07 -34.95
CA TYR A 639 5.05 -12.97 -33.85
C TYR A 639 5.14 -14.17 -32.90
N VAL A 640 5.26 -13.89 -31.61
CA VAL A 640 5.28 -14.89 -30.53
C VAL A 640 4.22 -14.54 -29.50
N GLY A 641 3.26 -15.44 -29.28
CA GLY A 641 2.29 -15.30 -28.19
C GLY A 641 2.97 -15.50 -26.83
N VAL A 642 2.86 -14.51 -25.95
CA VAL A 642 3.39 -14.56 -24.58
C VAL A 642 2.30 -14.15 -23.57
N PRO A 643 2.31 -14.66 -22.34
CA PRO A 643 1.43 -14.14 -21.29
C PRO A 643 1.72 -12.66 -21.04
N ALA A 644 0.70 -11.84 -20.79
CA ALA A 644 0.87 -10.40 -20.49
C ALA A 644 1.83 -10.17 -19.31
N ALA A 645 1.81 -11.05 -18.30
CA ALA A 645 2.72 -10.99 -17.14
C ALA A 645 4.21 -11.22 -17.48
N ALA A 646 4.52 -11.79 -18.65
CA ALA A 646 5.89 -11.98 -19.13
C ALA A 646 6.41 -10.76 -19.91
N LEU A 647 5.57 -9.75 -20.16
CA LEU A 647 6.02 -8.50 -20.79
C LEU A 647 6.96 -7.74 -19.86
N ARG A 648 7.92 -7.07 -20.47
CA ARG A 648 8.89 -6.18 -19.80
C ARG A 648 8.97 -4.88 -20.59
N PRO A 649 9.29 -3.74 -19.95
CA PRO A 649 9.60 -2.52 -20.66
C PRO A 649 10.66 -2.76 -21.74
N GLY A 650 10.46 -2.20 -22.94
CA GLY A 650 11.30 -2.41 -24.12
C GLY A 650 10.82 -3.51 -25.08
N HIS A 651 9.93 -4.42 -24.65
CA HIS A 651 9.31 -5.37 -25.58
C HIS A 651 8.39 -4.66 -26.58
N VAL A 652 8.36 -5.16 -27.82
CA VAL A 652 7.42 -4.68 -28.85
C VAL A 652 6.21 -5.60 -28.93
N VAL A 653 5.01 -5.04 -28.90
CA VAL A 653 3.75 -5.77 -29.00
C VAL A 653 2.89 -5.21 -30.12
N GLU A 654 2.18 -6.09 -30.82
CA GLU A 654 1.14 -5.72 -31.80
C GLU A 654 -0.23 -5.99 -31.16
N VAL A 655 -1.14 -5.02 -31.26
CA VAL A 655 -2.52 -5.13 -30.78
C VAL A 655 -3.46 -4.90 -31.96
N ARG A 656 -4.45 -5.78 -32.10
CA ARG A 656 -5.41 -5.82 -33.22
C ARG A 656 -6.84 -5.46 -32.77
N PRO A 657 -7.78 -5.23 -33.70
CA PRO A 657 -9.17 -4.95 -33.35
C PRO A 657 -9.78 -6.05 -32.49
N GLY A 658 -10.51 -5.66 -31.45
CA GLY A 658 -11.14 -6.56 -30.47
C GLY A 658 -10.20 -7.11 -29.40
N GLU A 659 -8.89 -6.82 -29.46
CA GLU A 659 -7.93 -7.23 -28.42
C GLU A 659 -7.85 -6.17 -27.30
N VAL A 660 -7.69 -6.65 -26.05
CA VAL A 660 -7.41 -5.80 -24.89
C VAL A 660 -5.92 -5.51 -24.85
N VAL A 661 -5.56 -4.24 -24.69
CA VAL A 661 -4.17 -3.81 -24.58
C VAL A 661 -3.52 -4.43 -23.33
N PRO A 662 -2.45 -5.22 -23.45
CA PRO A 662 -1.89 -5.98 -22.33
C PRO A 662 -0.96 -5.18 -21.40
N ALA A 663 -0.42 -4.06 -21.88
CA ALA A 663 0.55 -3.22 -21.17
C ALA A 663 0.51 -1.78 -21.70
N ASP A 664 0.96 -0.82 -20.89
CA ASP A 664 1.11 0.55 -21.38
C ASP A 664 2.27 0.60 -22.39
N GLY A 665 2.07 1.29 -23.50
CA GLY A 665 3.06 1.33 -24.57
C GLY A 665 3.03 2.59 -25.41
N ARG A 666 4.21 2.97 -25.91
CA ARG A 666 4.39 4.05 -26.88
C ARG A 666 4.15 3.50 -28.28
N ILE A 667 3.26 4.13 -29.04
CA ILE A 667 2.93 3.69 -30.40
C ILE A 667 4.13 3.93 -31.32
N PHE A 668 4.63 2.84 -31.89
CA PHE A 668 5.70 2.82 -32.90
C PHE A 668 5.12 2.98 -34.30
N HIS A 669 4.02 2.28 -34.58
CA HIS A 669 3.33 2.31 -35.87
C HIS A 669 1.83 2.08 -35.64
N THR A 670 0.99 2.76 -36.41
CA THR A 670 -0.47 2.68 -36.33
C THR A 670 -1.05 2.71 -37.74
N ASP A 671 -2.08 1.91 -37.96
CA ASP A 671 -2.90 1.96 -39.17
C ASP A 671 -4.37 2.05 -38.78
N GLY A 672 -4.94 3.26 -38.85
CA GLY A 672 -6.37 3.52 -38.62
C GLY A 672 -6.89 3.16 -37.22
N VAL A 673 -6.05 3.25 -36.18
CA VAL A 673 -6.38 2.73 -34.84
C VAL A 673 -7.28 3.67 -34.04
N GLU A 674 -8.39 3.12 -33.53
CA GLU A 674 -9.23 3.74 -32.51
C GLU A 674 -9.35 2.82 -31.29
N VAL A 675 -9.37 3.43 -30.10
CA VAL A 675 -9.35 2.71 -28.82
C VAL A 675 -10.46 3.19 -27.91
N ASP A 676 -11.13 2.25 -27.25
CA ASP A 676 -12.05 2.52 -26.15
C ASP A 676 -11.25 2.67 -24.85
N GLU A 677 -11.09 3.92 -24.41
CA GLU A 677 -10.37 4.28 -23.17
C GLU A 677 -11.30 4.57 -21.99
N SER A 678 -12.60 4.22 -22.11
CA SER A 678 -13.61 4.47 -21.08
C SER A 678 -13.23 3.89 -19.71
N ALA A 679 -12.56 2.73 -19.69
CA ALA A 679 -12.09 2.10 -18.45
C ALA A 679 -11.03 2.93 -17.69
N LEU A 680 -10.35 3.88 -18.36
CA LEU A 680 -9.30 4.72 -17.78
C LEU A 680 -9.76 6.18 -17.60
N THR A 681 -10.48 6.73 -18.58
CA THR A 681 -10.88 8.14 -18.61
C THR A 681 -12.34 8.37 -18.19
N GLY A 682 -13.19 7.35 -18.27
CA GLY A 682 -14.64 7.48 -18.12
C GLY A 682 -15.37 7.99 -19.37
N GLU A 683 -14.64 8.39 -20.42
CA GLU A 683 -15.20 8.93 -21.65
C GLU A 683 -15.51 7.79 -22.64
N SER A 684 -16.71 7.79 -23.24
CA SER A 684 -17.20 6.69 -24.10
C SER A 684 -16.90 6.89 -25.59
N LEU A 685 -16.32 8.02 -25.98
CA LEU A 685 -15.98 8.27 -27.38
C LEU A 685 -14.68 7.53 -27.73
N PRO A 686 -14.64 6.78 -28.84
CA PRO A 686 -13.40 6.20 -29.36
C PRO A 686 -12.32 7.26 -29.54
N VAL A 687 -11.12 6.98 -29.03
CA VAL A 687 -9.96 7.88 -29.16
C VAL A 687 -9.10 7.40 -30.33
N ALA A 688 -8.98 8.23 -31.37
CA ALA A 688 -8.08 7.99 -32.49
C ALA A 688 -6.61 8.06 -32.04
N LYS A 689 -5.78 7.14 -32.53
CA LYS A 689 -4.38 7.00 -32.12
C LYS A 689 -3.41 7.35 -33.24
N GLN A 690 -2.29 7.95 -32.87
CA GLN A 690 -1.25 8.44 -33.79
C GLN A 690 0.15 7.98 -33.35
N SER A 691 1.17 8.08 -34.21
CA SER A 691 2.55 7.73 -33.86
C SER A 691 3.36 8.92 -33.33
N GLU A 692 3.00 10.14 -33.71
CA GLU A 692 3.67 11.39 -33.37
C GLU A 692 3.54 11.70 -31.87
N SER A 693 4.60 12.20 -31.23
CA SER A 693 4.57 12.54 -29.81
C SER A 693 3.54 13.63 -29.50
N THR A 694 2.92 13.53 -28.32
CA THR A 694 1.91 14.47 -27.83
C THR A 694 2.43 15.16 -26.56
N PRO A 695 3.46 16.01 -26.66
CA PRO A 695 4.06 16.65 -25.49
C PRO A 695 3.07 17.56 -24.75
N GLY A 696 3.10 17.53 -23.42
CA GLY A 696 2.23 18.35 -22.56
C GLY A 696 0.75 17.95 -22.55
N ALA A 697 0.37 16.88 -23.24
CA ALA A 697 -1.02 16.42 -23.30
C ALA A 697 -1.46 15.75 -21.98
N PRO A 698 -2.66 16.09 -21.44
CA PRO A 698 -3.25 15.36 -20.33
C PRO A 698 -3.54 13.91 -20.72
N LEU A 699 -3.76 13.03 -19.74
CA LEU A 699 -3.86 11.57 -19.96
C LEU A 699 -4.83 11.20 -21.09
N ALA A 700 -6.01 11.83 -21.15
CA ALA A 700 -7.05 11.57 -22.14
C ALA A 700 -6.68 12.02 -23.57
N GLU A 701 -5.76 12.98 -23.73
CA GLU A 701 -5.34 13.53 -25.02
C GLU A 701 -4.07 12.86 -25.57
N ARG A 702 -3.49 11.88 -24.87
CA ARG A 702 -2.26 11.18 -25.27
C ARG A 702 -2.55 10.16 -26.38
N ALA A 703 -2.84 10.66 -27.58
CA ALA A 703 -3.12 9.86 -28.77
C ALA A 703 -1.94 8.95 -29.20
N CYS A 704 -0.73 9.23 -28.72
CA CYS A 704 0.49 8.50 -29.06
C CYS A 704 0.81 7.30 -28.14
N MET A 705 -0.07 7.02 -27.18
CA MET A 705 0.06 5.98 -26.18
C MET A 705 -1.12 5.00 -26.24
N LEU A 706 -0.84 3.74 -25.93
CA LEU A 706 -1.84 2.73 -25.55
C LEU A 706 -1.72 2.41 -24.06
N TYR A 707 -2.85 2.15 -23.41
CA TYR A 707 -2.92 1.91 -21.97
C TYR A 707 -3.46 0.52 -21.65
N ALA A 708 -2.88 -0.15 -20.67
CA ALA A 708 -3.28 -1.49 -20.27
C ALA A 708 -4.75 -1.53 -19.82
N GLY A 709 -5.51 -2.49 -20.35
CA GLY A 709 -6.93 -2.67 -20.03
C GLY A 709 -7.90 -1.88 -20.91
N THR A 710 -7.41 -1.02 -21.81
CA THR A 710 -8.25 -0.42 -22.87
C THR A 710 -8.42 -1.41 -24.03
N THR A 711 -9.44 -1.21 -24.87
CA THR A 711 -9.78 -2.15 -25.96
C THR A 711 -9.58 -1.47 -27.31
N VAL A 712 -8.83 -2.12 -28.21
CA VAL A 712 -8.70 -1.62 -29.59
C VAL A 712 -9.98 -1.92 -30.34
N LEU A 713 -10.63 -0.89 -30.88
CA LEU A 713 -11.89 -1.02 -31.62
C LEU A 713 -11.62 -1.30 -33.10
N THR A 714 -10.69 -0.54 -33.69
CA THR A 714 -10.37 -0.58 -35.12
C THR A 714 -8.86 -0.45 -35.35
N GLY A 715 -8.39 -0.81 -36.54
CA GLY A 715 -6.98 -0.67 -36.95
C GLY A 715 -5.98 -1.59 -36.24
N THR A 716 -4.71 -1.45 -36.58
CA THR A 716 -3.62 -2.19 -35.91
C THR A 716 -2.54 -1.27 -35.37
N ALA A 717 -2.12 -1.51 -34.13
CA ALA A 717 -1.08 -0.74 -33.46
C ALA A 717 0.10 -1.63 -33.09
N VAL A 718 1.31 -1.19 -33.44
CA VAL A 718 2.56 -1.75 -32.91
C VAL A 718 3.08 -0.78 -31.86
N THR A 719 3.31 -1.25 -30.65
CA THR A 719 3.73 -0.42 -29.53
C THR A 719 4.95 -1.00 -28.81
N ILE A 720 5.77 -0.11 -28.27
CA ILE A 720 6.88 -0.46 -27.39
C ILE A 720 6.37 -0.35 -25.96
N VAL A 721 6.46 -1.44 -25.22
CA VAL A 721 6.01 -1.51 -23.83
C VAL A 721 6.83 -0.55 -22.97
N THR A 722 6.16 0.38 -22.29
CA THR A 722 6.78 1.36 -21.40
C THR A 722 6.51 1.05 -19.93
N ALA A 723 5.36 0.47 -19.60
CA ALA A 723 5.03 0.02 -18.24
C ALA A 723 4.18 -1.25 -18.23
N VAL A 724 4.40 -2.10 -17.22
CA VAL A 724 3.72 -3.40 -17.05
C VAL A 724 3.20 -3.58 -15.62
N GLY A 725 2.14 -4.37 -15.47
CA GLY A 725 1.61 -4.74 -14.16
C GLY A 725 1.24 -3.53 -13.30
N ALA A 726 1.74 -3.49 -12.06
CA ALA A 726 1.47 -2.42 -11.10
C ALA A 726 1.97 -1.03 -11.53
N ALA A 727 2.88 -0.97 -12.51
CA ALA A 727 3.41 0.29 -13.03
C ALA A 727 2.50 0.94 -14.09
N THR A 728 1.47 0.26 -14.59
CA THR A 728 0.53 0.80 -15.60
C THR A 728 -0.35 1.91 -15.03
N GLU A 729 -0.79 2.85 -15.86
CA GLU A 729 -1.62 3.99 -15.45
C GLU A 729 -2.93 3.53 -14.78
N ALA A 730 -3.61 2.54 -15.36
CA ALA A 730 -4.82 1.98 -14.78
C ALA A 730 -4.58 1.42 -13.37
N ARG A 731 -3.50 0.66 -13.17
CA ARG A 731 -3.17 0.10 -11.84
C ARG A 731 -2.76 1.19 -10.86
N ARG A 732 -2.01 2.20 -11.29
CA ARG A 732 -1.65 3.35 -10.44
C ARG A 732 -2.87 4.15 -10.02
N ALA A 733 -3.77 4.46 -10.95
CA ALA A 733 -5.03 5.14 -10.65
C ALA A 733 -5.83 4.37 -9.60
N THR A 734 -5.95 3.04 -9.74
CA THR A 734 -6.63 2.22 -8.72
C THR A 734 -5.88 2.15 -7.38
N ALA A 735 -4.54 2.23 -7.37
CA ALA A 735 -3.75 2.27 -6.14
C ALA A 735 -3.87 3.62 -5.41
N MET A 736 -4.15 4.69 -6.16
CA MET A 736 -4.44 6.03 -5.64
C MET A 736 -5.94 6.26 -5.38
N ALA A 737 -6.82 5.33 -5.75
CA ALA A 737 -8.25 5.42 -5.44
C ALA A 737 -8.47 5.30 -3.92
N PRO A 738 -9.52 5.96 -3.38
CA PRO A 738 -9.87 5.87 -1.95
C PRO A 738 -9.85 4.42 -1.46
N ALA A 739 -9.19 4.21 -0.31
CA ALA A 739 -9.21 2.90 0.32
C ALA A 739 -10.67 2.46 0.50
N PRO A 740 -11.04 1.22 0.12
CA PRO A 740 -12.40 0.76 0.29
C PRO A 740 -12.81 0.93 1.76
N ALA A 741 -13.99 1.50 1.98
CA ALA A 741 -14.51 1.75 3.31
C ALA A 741 -14.47 0.48 4.18
N ARG A 742 -14.06 0.68 5.43
CA ARG A 742 -13.80 -0.34 6.46
C ARG A 742 -15.00 -1.29 6.66
N GLU A 743 -14.70 -2.58 6.79
CA GLU A 743 -15.51 -3.68 7.38
C GLU A 743 -17.04 -3.58 7.28
N VAL A 744 -17.59 -3.48 6.07
CA VAL A 744 -19.01 -3.81 5.85
C VAL A 744 -19.09 -5.28 5.47
N GLY A 745 -19.43 -6.14 6.44
CA GLY A 745 -19.49 -7.58 6.19
C GLY A 745 -20.03 -8.44 7.35
N LEU A 746 -20.20 -9.73 7.09
CA LEU A 746 -20.75 -10.74 7.96
C LEU A 746 -19.76 -10.99 9.07
N GLN A 747 -18.46 -10.96 8.74
CA GLN A 747 -17.38 -10.97 9.71
C GLN A 747 -17.45 -9.79 10.69
N ALA A 748 -17.82 -8.60 10.23
CA ALA A 748 -18.00 -7.44 11.11
C ALA A 748 -19.23 -7.62 12.01
N ARG A 749 -20.33 -8.17 11.48
CA ARG A 749 -21.51 -8.53 12.27
C ARG A 749 -21.24 -9.64 13.27
N LEU A 750 -20.53 -10.70 12.88
CA LEU A 750 -20.07 -11.77 13.75
C LEU A 750 -19.17 -11.20 14.84
N SER A 751 -18.21 -10.33 14.50
CA SER A 751 -17.38 -9.66 15.51
C SER A 751 -18.21 -8.82 16.49
N THR A 752 -19.28 -8.18 16.02
CA THR A 752 -20.19 -7.39 16.87
C THR A 752 -21.06 -8.27 17.74
N LEU A 753 -21.59 -9.37 17.20
CA LEU A 753 -22.33 -10.39 17.93
C LEU A 753 -21.44 -11.02 19.00
N THR A 754 -20.23 -11.44 18.65
CA THR A 754 -19.23 -11.95 19.59
C THR A 754 -18.94 -10.93 20.69
N ARG A 755 -18.71 -9.66 20.34
CA ARG A 755 -18.44 -8.59 21.31
C ARG A 755 -19.59 -8.35 22.29
N ARG A 756 -20.83 -8.63 21.87
CA ARG A 756 -22.05 -8.54 22.70
C ARG A 756 -22.36 -9.83 23.48
N ALA A 757 -22.13 -10.99 22.88
CA ALA A 757 -22.44 -12.30 23.47
C ALA A 757 -21.36 -12.75 24.47
N LEU A 758 -20.08 -12.44 24.20
CA LEU A 758 -18.95 -12.80 25.06
C LEU A 758 -19.12 -12.30 26.52
N PRO A 759 -19.50 -11.04 26.80
CA PRO A 759 -19.72 -10.61 28.19
C PRO A 759 -20.88 -11.33 28.87
N VAL A 760 -21.93 -11.71 28.14
CA VAL A 760 -23.05 -12.50 28.69
C VAL A 760 -22.60 -13.92 29.01
N SER A 761 -21.86 -14.56 28.10
CA SER A 761 -21.26 -15.88 28.32
C SER A 761 -20.30 -15.88 29.52
N LEU A 762 -19.39 -14.90 29.59
CA LEU A 762 -18.48 -14.72 30.73
C LEU A 762 -19.27 -14.48 32.03
N GLY A 763 -20.31 -13.65 32.00
CA GLY A 763 -21.18 -13.41 33.15
C GLY A 763 -21.88 -14.68 33.64
N GLY A 764 -22.38 -15.51 32.72
CA GLY A 764 -22.97 -16.81 33.04
C GLY A 764 -21.95 -17.78 33.64
N GLY A 765 -20.75 -17.87 33.07
CA GLY A 765 -19.66 -18.68 33.61
C GLY A 765 -19.23 -18.24 35.01
N VAL A 766 -19.09 -16.93 35.24
CA VAL A 766 -18.81 -16.35 36.56
C VAL A 766 -19.93 -16.66 37.55
N LEU A 767 -21.19 -16.53 37.15
CA LEU A 767 -22.35 -16.84 37.99
C LEU A 767 -22.37 -18.32 38.39
N VAL A 768 -22.13 -19.22 37.44
CA VAL A 768 -22.06 -20.68 37.71
C VAL A 768 -20.90 -21.00 38.66
N ALA A 769 -19.73 -20.38 38.45
CA ALA A 769 -18.60 -20.54 39.37
C ALA A 769 -18.91 -20.00 40.76
N ALA A 770 -19.53 -18.82 40.88
CA ALA A 770 -19.92 -18.23 42.16
C ALA A 770 -20.95 -19.10 42.89
N LEU A 771 -21.97 -19.62 42.20
CA LEU A 771 -22.95 -20.54 42.77
C LEU A 771 -22.31 -21.87 43.20
N GLY A 772 -21.35 -22.39 42.43
CA GLY A 772 -20.57 -23.58 42.80
C GLY A 772 -19.76 -23.37 44.08
N LEU A 773 -19.12 -22.19 44.21
CA LEU A 773 -18.41 -21.80 45.43
C LEU A 773 -19.36 -21.69 46.63
N LEU A 774 -20.52 -21.05 46.47
CA LEU A 774 -21.55 -20.94 47.51
C LEU A 774 -22.10 -22.30 47.94
N ARG A 775 -22.14 -23.27 47.02
CA ARG A 775 -22.52 -24.67 47.30
C ARG A 775 -21.40 -25.52 47.89
N GLY A 776 -20.19 -24.97 48.06
CA GLY A 776 -19.06 -25.69 48.65
C GLY A 776 -18.41 -26.73 47.73
N THR A 777 -18.59 -26.67 46.40
CA THR A 777 -18.01 -27.66 45.46
C THR A 777 -16.49 -27.57 45.30
N GLY A 778 -15.84 -26.63 45.99
CA GLY A 778 -14.42 -26.32 45.87
C GLY A 778 -14.10 -25.41 44.69
N ILE A 779 -13.05 -24.59 44.84
CA ILE A 779 -12.70 -23.51 43.90
C ILE A 779 -12.40 -24.05 42.50
N ARG A 780 -11.57 -25.10 42.40
CA ARG A 780 -11.19 -25.68 41.11
C ARG A 780 -12.39 -26.20 40.33
N ALA A 781 -13.27 -26.97 40.98
CA ALA A 781 -14.44 -27.54 40.31
C ALA A 781 -15.46 -26.45 39.93
N ALA A 782 -15.68 -25.46 40.80
CA ALA A 782 -16.55 -24.33 40.51
C ALA A 782 -16.08 -23.52 39.29
N VAL A 783 -14.78 -23.22 39.22
CA VAL A 783 -14.19 -22.50 38.07
C VAL A 783 -14.20 -23.36 36.80
N THR A 784 -13.93 -24.66 36.90
CA THR A 784 -13.99 -25.58 35.76
C THR A 784 -15.38 -25.60 35.14
N SER A 785 -16.43 -25.70 35.96
CA SER A 785 -17.82 -25.61 35.50
C SER A 785 -18.13 -24.25 34.86
N GLY A 786 -17.63 -23.15 35.43
CA GLY A 786 -17.80 -21.81 34.86
C GLY A 786 -17.12 -21.63 33.50
N VAL A 787 -15.89 -22.15 33.35
CA VAL A 787 -15.14 -22.14 32.07
C VAL A 787 -15.87 -23.01 31.05
N ALA A 788 -16.33 -24.21 31.42
CA ALA A 788 -17.09 -25.10 30.55
C ALA A 788 -18.35 -24.41 30.01
N VAL A 789 -19.12 -23.73 30.87
CA VAL A 789 -20.30 -22.94 30.46
C VAL A 789 -19.93 -21.78 29.54
N THR A 790 -18.85 -21.07 29.85
CA THR A 790 -18.36 -19.94 29.04
C THR A 790 -18.01 -20.40 27.62
N VAL A 791 -17.25 -21.49 27.50
CA VAL A 791 -16.81 -22.05 26.21
C VAL A 791 -18.01 -22.64 25.44
N ALA A 792 -18.90 -23.37 26.11
CA ALA A 792 -20.09 -23.95 25.49
C ALA A 792 -21.04 -22.91 24.87
N ALA A 793 -21.04 -21.68 25.40
CA ALA A 793 -21.86 -20.58 24.89
C ALA A 793 -21.24 -19.84 23.69
N VAL A 794 -20.00 -20.15 23.27
CA VAL A 794 -19.37 -19.53 22.10
C VAL A 794 -19.92 -20.19 20.82
N PRO A 795 -20.50 -19.43 19.87
CA PRO A 795 -21.16 -19.99 18.69
C PRO A 795 -20.14 -20.36 17.60
N GLU A 796 -19.32 -21.39 17.84
CA GLU A 796 -18.24 -21.81 16.92
C GLU A 796 -18.76 -22.23 15.54
N GLY A 797 -19.91 -22.93 15.51
CA GLY A 797 -20.54 -23.39 14.29
C GLY A 797 -21.06 -22.26 13.39
N LEU A 798 -21.27 -21.06 13.94
CA LEU A 798 -21.84 -19.94 13.19
C LEU A 798 -20.89 -19.45 12.10
N THR A 799 -19.58 -19.41 12.37
CA THR A 799 -18.57 -19.02 11.36
C THR A 799 -18.54 -20.03 10.20
N LEU A 800 -18.61 -21.33 10.50
CA LEU A 800 -18.65 -22.38 9.48
C LEU A 800 -19.93 -22.31 8.64
N VAL A 801 -21.10 -22.19 9.29
CA VAL A 801 -22.40 -22.06 8.61
C VAL A 801 -22.43 -20.81 7.72
N ALA A 802 -21.90 -19.69 8.21
CA ALA A 802 -21.74 -18.46 7.45
C ALA A 802 -20.90 -18.67 6.17
N THR A 803 -19.72 -19.29 6.28
CA THR A 803 -18.88 -19.59 5.13
C THR A 803 -19.58 -20.53 4.15
N LEU A 804 -20.25 -21.57 4.63
CA LEU A 804 -21.00 -22.52 3.79
C LEU A 804 -22.15 -21.83 3.05
N ALA A 805 -22.90 -20.96 3.73
CA ALA A 805 -23.98 -20.19 3.13
C ALA A 805 -23.46 -19.24 2.03
N GLN A 806 -22.32 -18.57 2.26
CA GLN A 806 -21.68 -17.72 1.27
C GLN A 806 -21.18 -18.53 0.05
N VAL A 807 -20.56 -19.68 0.27
CA VAL A 807 -20.12 -20.58 -0.82
C VAL A 807 -21.30 -21.14 -1.61
N ALA A 808 -22.38 -21.53 -0.94
CA ALA A 808 -23.61 -21.98 -1.59
C ALA A 808 -24.23 -20.88 -2.44
N SER A 809 -24.27 -19.65 -1.92
CA SER A 809 -24.78 -18.47 -2.63
C SER A 809 -23.91 -18.14 -3.85
N ALA A 810 -22.58 -18.17 -3.71
CA ALA A 810 -21.65 -17.98 -4.81
C ALA A 810 -21.87 -19.03 -5.91
N ARG A 811 -21.99 -20.31 -5.54
CA ARG A 811 -22.27 -21.39 -6.50
C ARG A 811 -23.60 -21.21 -7.23
N ARG A 812 -24.66 -20.78 -6.54
CA ARG A 812 -25.97 -20.50 -7.15
C ARG A 812 -25.90 -19.35 -8.15
N LEU A 813 -25.16 -18.28 -7.83
CA LEU A 813 -24.95 -17.14 -8.72
C LEU A 813 -24.09 -17.51 -9.94
N THR A 814 -23.04 -18.32 -9.74
CA THR A 814 -22.19 -18.79 -10.85
C THR A 814 -22.96 -19.68 -11.83
N LYS A 815 -23.90 -20.51 -11.34
CA LYS A 815 -24.82 -21.27 -12.21
C LYS A 815 -25.73 -20.38 -13.07
N ARG A 816 -25.88 -19.10 -12.73
CA ARG A 816 -26.66 -18.08 -13.46
C ARG A 816 -25.75 -17.07 -14.19
N SER A 817 -24.53 -17.48 -14.55
CA SER A 817 -23.56 -16.64 -15.26
C SER A 817 -23.09 -15.40 -14.50
N THR A 818 -23.28 -15.33 -13.17
CA THR A 818 -22.75 -14.25 -12.32
C THR A 818 -21.53 -14.75 -11.53
N LEU A 819 -20.34 -14.24 -11.87
CA LEU A 819 -19.10 -14.63 -11.20
C LEU A 819 -18.85 -13.81 -9.93
N VAL A 820 -18.85 -14.48 -8.77
CA VAL A 820 -18.51 -13.85 -7.49
C VAL A 820 -17.00 -13.93 -7.25
N ARG A 821 -16.30 -12.79 -7.35
CA ARG A 821 -14.84 -12.71 -7.13
C ARG A 821 -14.45 -12.71 -5.65
N ALA A 822 -15.31 -12.23 -4.77
CA ALA A 822 -15.08 -12.23 -3.33
C ALA A 822 -16.40 -12.52 -2.57
N PRO A 823 -16.43 -13.42 -1.58
CA PRO A 823 -17.65 -13.74 -0.81
C PRO A 823 -18.32 -12.50 -0.19
N ARG A 824 -17.52 -11.53 0.26
CA ARG A 824 -17.97 -10.22 0.77
C ARG A 824 -18.83 -9.41 -0.22
N SER A 825 -18.66 -9.62 -1.53
CA SER A 825 -19.40 -8.91 -2.56
C SER A 825 -20.88 -9.32 -2.60
N ILE A 826 -21.21 -10.57 -2.27
CA ILE A 826 -22.60 -11.05 -2.19
C ILE A 826 -23.35 -10.28 -1.09
N GLU A 827 -22.69 -10.06 0.03
CA GLU A 827 -23.28 -9.36 1.16
C GLU A 827 -23.33 -7.85 0.95
N ALA A 828 -22.29 -7.26 0.35
CA ALA A 828 -22.34 -5.87 -0.06
C ALA A 828 -23.55 -5.64 -0.97
N LEU A 829 -23.77 -6.53 -1.95
CA LEU A 829 -24.91 -6.48 -2.86
C LEU A 829 -26.27 -6.54 -2.12
N SER A 830 -26.38 -7.30 -1.02
CA SER A 830 -27.63 -7.38 -0.25
C SER A 830 -27.96 -6.11 0.55
N ARG A 831 -27.06 -5.12 0.55
CA ARG A 831 -27.22 -3.82 1.25
C ARG A 831 -27.10 -2.64 0.30
N VAL A 832 -27.21 -2.88 -1.01
CA VAL A 832 -27.16 -1.81 -1.99
C VAL A 832 -28.49 -1.09 -2.00
N ASP A 833 -28.50 0.15 -1.52
CA ASP A 833 -29.65 1.06 -1.60
C ASP A 833 -29.62 1.89 -2.90
N VAL A 834 -28.42 2.12 -3.45
CA VAL A 834 -28.19 2.92 -4.65
C VAL A 834 -27.33 2.13 -5.62
N VAL A 835 -27.85 1.87 -6.83
CA VAL A 835 -27.09 1.27 -7.91
C VAL A 835 -26.64 2.36 -8.87
N CYS A 836 -25.33 2.64 -8.90
CA CYS A 836 -24.74 3.48 -9.92
C CYS A 836 -24.44 2.60 -11.14
N PHE A 837 -25.18 2.81 -12.22
CA PHE A 837 -24.90 2.15 -13.48
C PHE A 837 -23.94 3.00 -14.30
N ASP A 838 -22.86 2.37 -14.78
CA ASP A 838 -22.18 2.90 -15.94
C ASP A 838 -23.11 2.80 -17.15
N LYS A 839 -23.07 3.77 -18.06
CA LYS A 839 -23.89 3.74 -19.27
C LYS A 839 -23.31 2.73 -20.25
N THR A 840 -22.02 2.85 -20.56
CA THR A 840 -21.42 2.18 -21.72
C THR A 840 -20.96 0.77 -21.36
N GLY A 841 -21.39 -0.23 -22.13
CA GLY A 841 -21.06 -1.64 -21.87
C GLY A 841 -21.74 -2.25 -20.63
N THR A 842 -22.55 -1.46 -19.91
CA THR A 842 -23.35 -1.90 -18.76
C THR A 842 -24.84 -1.70 -19.00
N LEU A 843 -25.31 -0.47 -19.28
CA LEU A 843 -26.70 -0.22 -19.70
C LEU A 843 -26.87 -0.32 -21.22
N SER A 844 -25.85 0.08 -21.98
CA SER A 844 -25.78 -0.08 -23.43
C SER A 844 -24.93 -1.29 -23.80
N GLU A 845 -25.24 -1.92 -24.93
CA GLU A 845 -24.50 -3.08 -25.45
C GLU A 845 -23.11 -2.73 -26.02
N ASN A 846 -22.67 -1.47 -25.87
CA ASN A 846 -21.48 -0.89 -26.52
C ASN A 846 -21.42 -1.18 -28.03
N ARG A 847 -22.59 -1.13 -28.69
CA ARG A 847 -22.76 -1.35 -30.13
C ARG A 847 -23.65 -0.26 -30.72
N LEU A 848 -23.22 0.30 -31.84
CA LEU A 848 -24.03 1.25 -32.60
C LEU A 848 -25.09 0.49 -33.40
N ARG A 849 -26.30 1.05 -33.47
CA ARG A 849 -27.40 0.53 -34.30
C ARG A 849 -28.09 1.70 -35.01
N VAL A 850 -28.55 1.47 -36.23
CA VAL A 850 -29.37 2.44 -36.96
C VAL A 850 -30.75 2.52 -36.28
N VAL A 851 -31.06 3.65 -35.65
CA VAL A 851 -32.33 3.88 -34.94
C VAL A 851 -33.42 4.31 -35.92
N THR A 852 -33.13 5.34 -36.72
CA THR A 852 -34.04 5.90 -37.71
C THR A 852 -33.31 6.16 -39.02
N VAL A 853 -34.07 6.21 -40.12
CA VAL A 853 -33.58 6.55 -41.46
C VAL A 853 -34.56 7.54 -42.03
N ASP A 854 -34.05 8.73 -42.32
CA ASP A 854 -34.84 9.81 -42.87
C ASP A 854 -34.51 9.97 -44.36
N ALA A 855 -35.50 9.77 -45.22
CA ALA A 855 -35.31 9.77 -46.68
C ALA A 855 -35.73 11.11 -47.28
N ALA A 856 -34.97 11.58 -48.27
CA ALA A 856 -35.35 12.73 -49.08
C ALA A 856 -36.55 12.40 -49.99
N PRO A 857 -37.34 13.40 -50.43
CA PRO A 857 -38.44 13.17 -51.36
C PRO A 857 -37.96 12.41 -52.61
N GLY A 858 -38.65 11.33 -52.97
CA GLY A 858 -38.28 10.47 -54.10
C GLY A 858 -37.36 9.29 -53.76
N PHE A 859 -36.89 9.19 -52.51
CA PHE A 859 -36.11 8.03 -52.04
C PHE A 859 -36.86 7.28 -50.95
N THR A 860 -36.70 5.95 -50.91
CA THR A 860 -37.21 5.13 -49.82
C THR A 860 -36.16 4.96 -48.72
N ARG A 861 -36.59 4.57 -47.51
CA ARG A 861 -35.69 4.14 -46.44
C ARG A 861 -34.72 3.03 -46.88
N GLN A 862 -35.18 2.13 -47.73
CA GLN A 862 -34.37 1.02 -48.25
C GLN A 862 -33.28 1.54 -49.17
N ASP A 863 -33.57 2.52 -50.03
CA ASP A 863 -32.59 3.12 -50.93
C ASP A 863 -31.45 3.80 -50.16
N VAL A 864 -31.79 4.59 -49.14
CA VAL A 864 -30.79 5.27 -48.29
C VAL A 864 -29.88 4.25 -47.60
N LEU A 865 -30.44 3.17 -47.05
CA LEU A 865 -29.67 2.09 -46.43
C LEU A 865 -28.79 1.35 -47.45
N ALA A 866 -29.30 1.11 -48.65
CA ALA A 866 -28.54 0.48 -49.73
C ALA A 866 -27.31 1.31 -50.12
N TYR A 867 -27.49 2.62 -50.35
CA TYR A 867 -26.39 3.52 -50.70
C TYR A 867 -25.39 3.66 -49.56
N ALA A 868 -25.86 3.74 -48.31
CA ALA A 868 -24.99 3.80 -47.15
C ALA A 868 -24.18 2.50 -46.97
N ALA A 869 -24.79 1.32 -47.14
CA ALA A 869 -24.13 0.03 -46.99
C ALA A 869 -23.07 -0.23 -48.06
N ARG A 870 -23.22 0.32 -49.28
CA ARG A 870 -22.22 0.20 -50.36
C ARG A 870 -20.84 0.72 -49.98
N THR A 871 -20.78 1.69 -49.08
CA THR A 871 -19.53 2.31 -48.62
C THR A 871 -18.91 1.60 -47.41
N GLY A 872 -19.61 0.64 -46.78
CA GLY A 872 -19.11 -0.15 -45.64
C GLY A 872 -18.37 -1.39 -46.13
N ILE A 873 -17.04 -1.38 -46.08
CA ILE A 873 -16.19 -2.45 -46.63
C ILE A 873 -15.52 -3.22 -45.50
N PRO A 874 -15.57 -4.56 -45.52
CA PRO A 874 -14.74 -5.39 -44.66
C PRO A 874 -13.37 -5.64 -45.28
N ALA A 875 -12.30 -5.46 -44.51
CA ALA A 875 -10.92 -5.66 -45.01
C ALA A 875 -10.58 -7.12 -45.36
N ASN A 876 -11.37 -8.12 -44.91
CA ASN A 876 -11.08 -9.55 -45.11
C ASN A 876 -12.36 -10.44 -45.17
N GLY A 877 -13.45 -9.96 -45.77
CA GLY A 877 -14.70 -10.75 -45.91
C GLY A 877 -15.52 -10.95 -44.61
N GLY A 878 -15.16 -10.25 -43.53
CA GLY A 878 -15.90 -10.22 -42.26
C GLY A 878 -16.89 -9.05 -42.14
N ALA A 879 -17.20 -8.62 -40.92
CA ALA A 879 -17.97 -7.38 -40.69
C ALA A 879 -17.11 -6.12 -41.00
N PRO A 880 -17.73 -4.98 -41.36
CA PRO A 880 -17.01 -3.72 -41.56
C PRO A 880 -16.21 -3.31 -40.32
N GLU A 881 -15.02 -2.72 -40.51
CA GLU A 881 -14.12 -2.38 -39.39
C GLU A 881 -14.67 -1.25 -38.52
N HIS A 882 -15.36 -0.26 -39.10
CA HIS A 882 -15.90 0.88 -38.35
C HIS A 882 -17.29 0.58 -37.77
N ALA A 883 -17.53 0.91 -36.50
CA ALA A 883 -18.77 0.58 -35.79
C ALA A 883 -20.05 1.14 -36.45
N THR A 884 -19.98 2.34 -37.03
CA THR A 884 -21.11 2.92 -37.78
C THR A 884 -21.39 2.13 -39.07
N ASP A 885 -20.35 1.59 -39.71
CA ASP A 885 -20.49 0.86 -40.96
C ASP A 885 -21.05 -0.53 -40.71
N ALA A 886 -20.61 -1.17 -39.63
CA ALA A 886 -21.18 -2.41 -39.15
C ALA A 886 -22.68 -2.23 -38.85
N ALA A 887 -23.07 -1.16 -38.14
CA ALA A 887 -24.47 -0.86 -37.84
C ALA A 887 -25.34 -0.65 -39.09
N ILE A 888 -24.80 0.05 -40.10
CA ILE A 888 -25.49 0.32 -41.37
C ILE A 888 -25.65 -0.97 -42.18
N VAL A 889 -24.58 -1.77 -42.31
CA VAL A 889 -24.60 -3.04 -43.05
C VAL A 889 -25.54 -4.04 -42.38
N GLU A 890 -25.52 -4.15 -41.04
CA GLU A 890 -26.45 -4.99 -40.29
C GLU A 890 -27.91 -4.58 -40.51
N SER A 891 -28.19 -3.27 -40.49
CA SER A 891 -29.53 -2.73 -40.76
C SER A 891 -29.99 -2.99 -42.21
N ALA A 892 -29.09 -2.86 -43.18
CA ALA A 892 -29.37 -3.14 -44.59
C ALA A 892 -29.63 -4.63 -44.84
N HIS A 893 -28.89 -5.52 -44.17
CA HIS A 893 -29.12 -6.97 -44.20
C HIS A 893 -30.48 -7.32 -43.56
N ALA A 894 -30.82 -6.74 -42.40
CA ALA A 894 -32.09 -6.97 -41.72
C ALA A 894 -33.30 -6.47 -42.54
N ALA A 895 -33.12 -5.41 -43.33
CA ALA A 895 -34.15 -4.89 -44.23
C ALA A 895 -34.23 -5.65 -45.58
N ALA A 896 -33.47 -6.74 -45.75
CA ALA A 896 -33.37 -7.54 -46.97
C ALA A 896 -32.97 -6.74 -48.22
N VAL A 897 -32.26 -5.63 -48.04
CA VAL A 897 -31.78 -4.77 -49.14
C VAL A 897 -30.36 -5.16 -49.58
N ALA A 898 -29.79 -6.18 -48.94
CA ALA A 898 -28.47 -6.72 -49.25
C ALA A 898 -28.54 -7.72 -50.41
N ASP A 899 -28.80 -7.23 -51.62
CA ASP A 899 -28.10 -7.65 -52.84
C ASP A 899 -28.44 -6.74 -54.03
N ARG A 900 -27.65 -5.69 -54.21
CA ARG A 900 -27.31 -5.19 -55.55
C ARG A 900 -25.80 -5.14 -55.61
N ALA A 901 -25.16 -6.31 -55.55
CA ALA A 901 -23.77 -6.49 -55.89
C ALA A 901 -23.56 -6.20 -57.39
N ALA A 902 -23.69 -4.94 -57.79
CA ALA A 902 -22.89 -4.45 -58.90
C ALA A 902 -21.43 -4.56 -58.42
N GLU A 903 -20.63 -5.28 -59.20
CA GLU A 903 -19.18 -5.42 -58.99
C GLU A 903 -18.59 -4.02 -58.79
N ARG A 904 -18.06 -3.75 -57.59
CA ARG A 904 -17.62 -2.42 -57.20
C ARG A 904 -16.31 -2.12 -57.92
N THR A 905 -16.24 -1.00 -58.62
CA THR A 905 -15.07 -0.64 -59.43
C THR A 905 -14.00 0.07 -58.58
N ALA A 906 -14.43 0.91 -57.63
CA ALA A 906 -13.52 1.69 -56.78
C ALA A 906 -14.15 1.98 -55.42
N HIS A 907 -13.32 2.16 -54.39
CA HIS A 907 -13.77 2.54 -53.06
C HIS A 907 -12.80 3.47 -52.34
N LEU A 908 -13.36 4.24 -51.42
CA LEU A 908 -12.68 5.25 -50.65
C LEU A 908 -13.13 5.15 -49.19
N PRO A 909 -12.29 4.63 -48.26
CA PRO A 909 -12.67 4.49 -46.87
C PRO A 909 -12.75 5.85 -46.18
N PHE A 910 -13.57 5.91 -45.12
CA PHE A 910 -13.67 7.05 -44.22
C PHE A 910 -12.32 7.32 -43.55
N ARG A 911 -11.94 8.60 -43.40
CA ARG A 911 -10.78 9.03 -42.61
C ARG A 911 -11.14 10.32 -41.88
N SER A 912 -10.66 10.56 -40.67
CA SER A 912 -11.03 11.80 -39.93
C SER A 912 -10.66 13.09 -40.66
N GLY A 913 -9.57 13.11 -41.44
CA GLY A 913 -9.20 14.26 -42.30
C GLY A 913 -10.07 14.43 -43.56
N ARG A 914 -10.94 13.46 -43.86
CA ARG A 914 -11.89 13.46 -44.96
C ARG A 914 -13.18 12.81 -44.47
N ALA A 915 -14.07 13.62 -43.90
CA ALA A 915 -15.25 13.20 -43.17
C ALA A 915 -16.37 12.57 -44.05
N TYR A 916 -15.99 11.84 -45.10
CA TYR A 916 -16.86 11.02 -45.93
C TYR A 916 -16.15 9.74 -46.42
N ALA A 917 -16.94 8.72 -46.71
CA ALA A 917 -16.56 7.52 -47.44
C ALA A 917 -17.33 7.49 -48.76
N ALA A 918 -16.72 6.89 -49.79
CA ALA A 918 -17.34 6.78 -51.11
C ALA A 918 -17.10 5.40 -51.71
N ALA A 919 -18.05 4.94 -52.54
CA ALA A 919 -17.93 3.71 -53.30
C ALA A 919 -18.56 3.89 -54.68
N LEU A 920 -17.90 3.38 -55.71
CA LEU A 920 -18.36 3.41 -57.09
C LEU A 920 -18.72 1.98 -57.53
N ALA A 921 -19.93 1.81 -58.05
CA ALA A 921 -20.40 0.55 -58.63
C ALA A 921 -21.03 0.81 -60.00
N GLY A 922 -20.37 0.37 -61.07
CA GLY A 922 -20.70 0.83 -62.43
C GLY A 922 -20.57 2.36 -62.53
N ASN A 923 -21.68 3.01 -62.89
CA ASN A 923 -21.77 4.47 -63.02
C ASN A 923 -22.41 5.14 -61.80
N HIS A 924 -22.69 4.41 -60.71
CA HIS A 924 -23.35 4.95 -59.53
C HIS A 924 -22.34 5.20 -58.40
N LEU A 925 -22.11 6.47 -58.08
CA LEU A 925 -21.31 6.90 -56.93
C LEU A 925 -22.20 7.01 -55.70
N ALA A 926 -21.89 6.25 -54.65
CA ALA A 926 -22.51 6.38 -53.34
C ALA A 926 -21.52 7.03 -52.36
N VAL A 927 -21.97 8.03 -51.62
CA VAL A 927 -21.15 8.75 -50.64
C VAL A 927 -21.90 8.83 -49.31
N LYS A 928 -21.22 8.56 -48.20
CA LYS A 928 -21.74 8.85 -46.85
C LYS A 928 -20.74 9.70 -46.09
N GLY A 929 -21.21 10.59 -45.23
CA GLY A 929 -20.30 11.43 -44.46
C GLY A 929 -20.98 12.24 -43.37
N ALA A 930 -20.20 13.11 -42.76
CA ALA A 930 -20.69 14.09 -41.82
C ALA A 930 -21.69 15.04 -42.53
N PRO A 931 -22.85 15.34 -41.92
CA PRO A 931 -23.89 16.16 -42.56
C PRO A 931 -23.38 17.48 -43.12
N GLU A 932 -22.54 18.19 -42.38
CA GLU A 932 -21.95 19.47 -42.78
C GLU A 932 -21.03 19.35 -44.00
N THR A 933 -20.27 18.25 -44.11
CA THR A 933 -19.39 17.99 -45.25
C THR A 933 -20.20 17.62 -46.49
N MET A 934 -21.23 16.80 -46.31
CA MET A 934 -22.11 16.37 -47.39
C MET A 934 -22.97 17.52 -47.90
N LEU A 935 -23.54 18.34 -47.01
CA LEU A 935 -24.35 19.51 -47.35
C LEU A 935 -23.50 20.60 -48.02
N GLY A 936 -22.27 20.82 -47.56
CA GLY A 936 -21.34 21.77 -48.18
C GLY A 936 -20.95 21.40 -49.62
N ALA A 937 -21.08 20.13 -50.01
CA ALA A 937 -20.77 19.67 -51.37
C ALA A 937 -21.86 20.00 -52.40
N TYR A 938 -23.08 20.36 -51.98
CA TYR A 938 -24.21 20.56 -52.90
C TYR A 938 -24.30 21.96 -53.54
N GLY A 939 -23.40 22.89 -53.24
CA GLY A 939 -23.33 24.23 -53.85
C GLY A 939 -24.47 25.19 -53.47
N ASP A 940 -25.68 24.68 -53.23
CA ASP A 940 -26.87 25.43 -52.80
C ASP A 940 -27.17 25.24 -51.30
N ASP A 941 -27.56 26.33 -50.62
CA ASP A 941 -28.00 26.29 -49.24
C ASP A 941 -29.40 25.66 -49.12
N ARG A 942 -29.49 24.47 -48.50
CA ARG A 942 -30.76 23.75 -48.27
C ARG A 942 -31.15 23.78 -46.78
N PRO A 943 -31.89 24.81 -46.33
CA PRO A 943 -32.22 24.99 -44.92
C PRO A 943 -33.08 23.85 -44.35
N GLU A 944 -33.98 23.27 -45.15
CA GLU A 944 -34.85 22.16 -44.74
C GLU A 944 -34.07 20.91 -44.32
N LEU A 945 -32.98 20.57 -45.03
CA LEU A 945 -32.13 19.42 -44.68
C LEU A 945 -31.30 19.70 -43.42
N ARG A 946 -30.86 20.95 -43.22
CA ARG A 946 -30.14 21.37 -42.01
C ARG A 946 -31.04 21.27 -40.79
N GLU A 947 -32.30 21.68 -40.91
CA GLU A 947 -33.30 21.60 -39.84
C GLU A 947 -33.59 20.13 -39.45
N ARG A 948 -33.71 19.24 -40.44
CA ARG A 948 -33.86 17.79 -40.21
C ARG A 948 -32.64 17.17 -39.53
N VAL A 949 -31.43 17.56 -39.93
CA VAL A 949 -30.18 17.13 -39.26
C VAL A 949 -30.15 17.61 -37.81
N HIS A 950 -30.53 18.86 -37.54
CA HIS A 950 -30.59 19.40 -36.18
C HIS A 950 -31.64 18.69 -35.31
N ALA A 951 -32.81 18.38 -35.85
CA ALA A 951 -33.85 17.64 -35.13
C ALA A 951 -33.35 16.25 -34.69
N LEU A 952 -32.73 15.49 -35.61
CA LEU A 952 -32.16 14.17 -35.30
C LEU A 952 -30.99 14.26 -34.29
N ALA A 953 -30.15 15.30 -34.42
CA ALA A 953 -29.05 15.51 -33.47
C ALA A 953 -29.57 15.91 -32.07
N ALA A 954 -30.66 16.67 -31.98
CA ALA A 954 -31.28 17.07 -30.71
C ALA A 954 -31.86 15.87 -29.92
N GLU A 955 -32.22 14.79 -30.61
CA GLU A 955 -32.60 13.51 -29.99
C GLU A 955 -31.39 12.69 -29.48
N GLY A 956 -30.16 13.22 -29.61
CA GLY A 956 -28.93 12.56 -29.19
C GLY A 956 -28.44 11.47 -30.15
N LEU A 957 -28.92 11.48 -31.40
CA LEU A 957 -28.49 10.54 -32.44
C LEU A 957 -27.24 11.04 -33.18
N ARG A 958 -26.36 10.12 -33.52
CA ARG A 958 -25.28 10.38 -34.48
C ARG A 958 -25.85 10.37 -35.89
N VAL A 959 -25.92 11.53 -36.53
CA VAL A 959 -26.48 11.70 -37.88
C VAL A 959 -25.41 11.48 -38.94
N ILE A 960 -25.71 10.67 -39.95
CA ILE A 960 -24.86 10.45 -41.13
C ILE A 960 -25.68 10.83 -42.37
N ALA A 961 -25.14 11.71 -43.19
CA ALA A 961 -25.75 12.07 -44.46
C ALA A 961 -25.27 11.11 -45.54
N VAL A 962 -26.18 10.71 -46.42
CA VAL A 962 -25.94 9.77 -47.53
C VAL A 962 -26.37 10.46 -48.81
N GLY A 963 -25.51 10.42 -49.82
CA GLY A 963 -25.76 10.98 -51.14
C GLY A 963 -25.44 9.96 -52.22
N GLN A 964 -26.04 10.17 -53.39
CA GLN A 964 -25.69 9.44 -54.60
C GLN A 964 -25.51 10.39 -55.78
N ARG A 965 -24.73 9.97 -56.77
CA ARG A 965 -24.60 10.64 -58.05
C ARG A 965 -24.39 9.62 -59.15
N ASP A 966 -25.12 9.78 -60.24
CA ASP A 966 -24.88 9.02 -61.47
C ASP A 966 -23.79 9.74 -62.27
N LEU A 967 -22.76 8.99 -62.64
CA LEU A 967 -21.63 9.48 -63.42
C LEU A 967 -21.85 9.15 -64.90
N ASN A 968 -21.50 10.08 -65.77
CA ASN A 968 -21.49 9.82 -67.21
C ASN A 968 -20.27 8.96 -67.58
N ASP A 969 -20.31 8.25 -68.71
CA ASP A 969 -19.24 7.32 -69.12
C ASP A 969 -17.85 8.00 -69.16
N SER A 970 -17.81 9.28 -69.57
CA SER A 970 -16.61 10.13 -69.58
C SER A 970 -16.00 10.41 -68.20
N GLU A 971 -16.79 10.36 -67.13
CA GLU A 971 -16.36 10.60 -65.74
C GLU A 971 -15.93 9.32 -65.03
N THR A 972 -16.43 8.16 -65.48
CA THR A 972 -16.04 6.84 -64.96
C THR A 972 -14.72 6.31 -65.52
N GLY A 973 -14.12 7.00 -66.50
CA GLY A 973 -12.89 6.58 -67.17
C GLY A 973 -13.07 5.34 -68.05
N ARG A 974 -14.29 5.11 -68.56
CA ARG A 974 -14.64 4.08 -69.55
C ARG A 974 -14.77 4.66 -70.94
#